data_AF-A0A8K1CRB8-F1
#
_entry.id   AF-A0A8K1CRB8-F1
#
_cell.length_a   1.000
_cell.length_b   1.000
_cell.length_c   1.000
_cell.angle_alpha   90.00
_cell.angle_beta   90.00
_cell.angle_gamma   90.00
#
_symmetry.space_group_name_H-M   'P 1'
#
loop_
_entity.id
_entity.type
_entity.pdbx_description
1 polymer ?
#
loop_
_entity_poly.entity_id
_entity_poly.type
_entity_poly.pdbx_seq_one_letter_code
_entity_poly.pdbx_strand_id
1 'polypeptide(L)'
;MLSQATMIDDFCTFFGMEGVAPDDRRVMWRQIAYALFCDASRSAISSLTFECESITLEDIAAMEEVFDGRWQPDDGAVTPTDIDTATAESAQHVCVTNDAMVRVDGALVSLAILGLSSRDELVVVDDDTGTEWMEVKASSIGRLYIQCEDIVDAGVISDRVLIQQSSRLRSLMLICDRFEPGAAASFIKLVGRGLTTLRIPCKTRRWITASDTKQILQSCPNLQFLGVEHADLKSINVFIEAYEHGWCTLRALSLWDVRVANESLVTFAEKLKDPHHPMTRCLTEFRFIFDEVANSNSYGDCEVKCSAVIGVDHGQRSVIKKHTGLRTLTMEISTLPTEDGVIGSDAMTATIDARWRILEPFARAFRVPLTLEDRVIEGSLQCYCAGVSVTVPAGSSTRDMQRTRNFVDLLHVLWTLDRDAWKRLLRDGADIPFTGSMRLLPADETPYFALRVSFSKATFHQQLTSCIDFIRSPSLSAKAAQAKQDLLSAYNQADMKHFQSELRPLRVRLQFQIHGADLSSGDVDAFLIAVVNTIEDIKTHLDRSEGAHDTPTSLTSVVLDATDLDLSSQEVTADRARLLMRLESFGIPFHNVKLRLNRGSSQVDDVEEEPHSVAHVDRLLSAVLPARWSRDSTEETSPWRTQTLSVDQADLTEFASLCSTVSRTQHVKNLQLRSVFLFDSPFERYLKWQWLVQALSGSSSSIKHVAINETELELSDAVAVASILEDGMHMSEEGGIETLALSTEAANEETISTILALLRQLHHSLTSLSVYVWMNTLSSPFVSDILSICQNLRFLDLSSVELESFDLFVDAYDAGTCHIQSLALHSVRVENTKLAEFVRALADVNSRPAQVLRELCLDSVGTEGELVETNLEELLQMLNVNPWLQYLEVHVDDELHPTFVDRFEAHDEKWLPVAAERLSIESKLAFLSTVQSTKFQRTQTQSVMARLDDRVLTLVLEYAATAAQRHVYLEIV
;
A
#
# COMPACT_ATOMS: atom_id res chain seq x y z
N MET A 1 -26.03 22.66 3.84
CA MET A 1 -26.13 21.46 2.97
C MET A 1 -26.27 20.18 3.79
N LEU A 2 -25.32 19.83 4.66
CA LEU A 2 -25.41 18.59 5.47
C LEU A 2 -26.68 18.49 6.33
N SER A 3 -27.14 19.61 6.90
CA SER A 3 -28.39 19.66 7.67
C SER A 3 -29.67 19.39 6.86
N GLN A 4 -29.57 19.35 5.52
CA GLN A 4 -30.68 19.12 4.59
C GLN A 4 -30.49 17.85 3.75
N ALA A 5 -29.43 17.07 3.98
CA ALA A 5 -29.13 15.87 3.20
C ALA A 5 -30.04 14.69 3.60
N THR A 6 -31.04 14.39 2.78
CA THR A 6 -32.05 13.36 3.04
C THR A 6 -31.76 11.99 2.39
N MET A 7 -30.71 11.86 1.57
CA MET A 7 -30.37 10.63 0.81
C MET A 7 -28.96 10.07 1.06
N ILE A 8 -28.24 10.55 2.08
CA ILE A 8 -26.87 10.07 2.38
C ILE A 8 -26.93 9.19 3.62
N ASP A 9 -26.77 7.88 3.44
CA ASP A 9 -26.78 6.89 4.52
C ASP A 9 -25.41 6.72 5.19
N ASP A 10 -24.33 6.85 4.40
CA ASP A 10 -22.92 6.77 4.82
C ASP A 10 -22.18 8.06 4.45
N PHE A 11 -21.49 8.67 5.41
CA PHE A 11 -20.78 9.93 5.23
C PHE A 11 -19.36 9.86 5.81
N CYS A 12 -18.36 10.22 5.00
CA CYS A 12 -16.96 10.34 5.42
C CYS A 12 -16.53 11.80 5.29
N THR A 13 -15.85 12.34 6.30
CA THR A 13 -15.37 13.73 6.27
C THR A 13 -14.07 13.89 7.05
N PHE A 14 -13.14 14.66 6.46
CA PHE A 14 -11.90 15.10 7.09
C PHE A 14 -12.00 16.57 7.47
N PHE A 15 -11.84 16.89 8.75
CA PHE A 15 -11.80 18.28 9.22
C PHE A 15 -10.36 18.70 9.57
N GLY A 16 -9.68 19.34 8.62
CA GLY A 16 -8.39 20.00 8.84
C GLY A 16 -8.56 21.24 9.72
N MET A 17 -8.47 21.06 11.03
CA MET A 17 -8.72 22.12 12.03
C MET A 17 -7.42 22.68 12.64
N GLU A 18 -6.25 22.33 12.09
CA GLU A 18 -4.96 22.90 12.50
C GLU A 18 -4.80 24.33 11.95
N GLY A 19 -4.33 25.24 12.79
CA GLY A 19 -4.15 26.65 12.42
C GLY A 19 -5.43 27.51 12.41
N VAL A 20 -6.61 26.91 12.60
CA VAL A 20 -7.88 27.65 12.76
C VAL A 20 -7.88 28.37 14.10
N ALA A 21 -8.25 29.66 14.11
CA ALA A 21 -8.34 30.44 15.35
C ALA A 21 -9.35 29.78 16.32
N PRO A 22 -9.12 29.82 17.65
CA PRO A 22 -9.97 29.13 18.62
C PRO A 22 -11.46 29.46 18.51
N ASP A 23 -11.79 30.72 18.22
CA ASP A 23 -13.17 31.18 18.04
C ASP A 23 -13.82 30.58 16.79
N ASP A 24 -13.09 30.51 15.67
CA ASP A 24 -13.57 29.91 14.42
C ASP A 24 -13.73 28.39 14.56
N ARG A 25 -12.77 27.74 15.24
CA ARG A 25 -12.81 26.31 15.56
C ARG A 25 -14.05 25.98 16.39
N ARG A 26 -14.38 26.82 17.38
CA ARG A 26 -15.59 26.69 18.19
C ARG A 26 -16.87 26.84 17.37
N VAL A 27 -16.93 27.80 16.44
CA VAL A 27 -18.07 27.99 15.53
C VAL A 27 -18.24 26.78 14.61
N MET A 28 -17.16 26.26 14.06
CA MET A 28 -17.19 25.06 13.20
C MET A 28 -17.72 23.84 13.95
N TRP A 29 -17.26 23.58 15.18
CA TRP A 29 -17.75 22.46 15.98
C TRP A 29 -19.24 22.57 16.32
N ARG A 30 -19.73 23.79 16.58
CA ARG A 30 -21.17 24.03 16.76
C ARG A 30 -21.96 23.73 15.49
N GLN A 31 -21.47 24.17 14.33
CA GLN A 31 -22.12 23.90 13.04
C GLN A 31 -22.13 22.41 12.69
N ILE A 32 -21.02 21.71 12.92
CA ILE A 32 -20.91 20.25 12.72
C ILE A 32 -21.88 19.53 13.65
N ALA A 33 -21.91 19.89 14.94
CA ALA A 33 -22.82 19.27 15.90
C ALA A 33 -24.29 19.50 15.52
N TYR A 34 -24.63 20.70 15.07
CA TYR A 34 -25.97 21.01 14.59
C TYR A 34 -26.34 20.22 13.34
N ALA A 35 -25.43 20.14 12.36
CA ALA A 35 -25.70 19.46 11.10
C ALA A 35 -25.79 17.93 11.24
N LEU A 36 -24.97 17.32 12.09
CA LEU A 36 -24.83 15.86 12.16
C LEU A 36 -25.58 15.22 13.33
N PHE A 37 -25.74 15.92 14.45
CA PHE A 37 -26.21 15.30 15.69
C PHE A 37 -27.46 15.96 16.31
N CYS A 38 -27.89 17.12 15.83
CA CYS A 38 -29.10 17.78 16.32
C CYS A 38 -30.35 17.21 15.64
N ASP A 39 -31.42 16.99 16.40
CA ASP A 39 -32.70 16.49 15.86
C ASP A 39 -33.36 17.47 14.87
N ALA A 40 -33.00 18.75 14.94
CA ALA A 40 -33.44 19.77 13.98
C ALA A 40 -32.80 19.57 12.58
N SER A 41 -31.73 18.78 12.49
CA SER A 41 -31.14 18.39 11.22
C SER A 41 -32.02 17.37 10.51
N ARG A 42 -32.23 17.55 9.20
CA ARG A 42 -32.89 16.56 8.33
C ARG A 42 -31.93 15.45 7.87
N SER A 43 -30.72 15.40 8.41
CA SER A 43 -29.69 14.42 8.04
C SER A 43 -30.19 12.98 8.19
N ALA A 44 -30.07 12.20 7.12
CA ALA A 44 -30.37 10.76 7.11
C ALA A 44 -29.17 9.89 7.54
N ILE A 45 -28.01 10.50 7.83
CA ILE A 45 -26.74 9.79 8.04
C ILE A 45 -26.85 8.75 9.17
N SER A 46 -26.58 7.50 8.82
CA SER A 46 -26.65 6.35 9.72
C SER A 46 -25.26 5.78 10.06
N SER A 47 -24.26 6.03 9.20
CA SER A 47 -22.84 5.74 9.43
C SER A 47 -21.99 6.98 9.19
N LEU A 48 -21.08 7.28 10.11
CA LEU A 48 -20.16 8.41 10.03
C LEU A 48 -18.73 7.94 10.24
N THR A 49 -17.86 8.27 9.29
CA THR A 49 -16.41 8.26 9.51
C THR A 49 -15.96 9.70 9.75
N PHE A 50 -15.48 9.94 10.96
CA PHE A 50 -15.06 11.23 11.45
C PHE A 50 -13.54 11.23 11.61
N GLU A 51 -12.84 11.89 10.69
CA GLU A 51 -11.38 12.05 10.77
C GLU A 51 -11.02 13.48 11.16
N CYS A 52 -10.22 13.60 12.21
CA CYS A 52 -9.76 14.88 12.72
C CYS A 52 -8.37 14.75 13.36
N GLU A 53 -7.58 15.80 13.27
CA GLU A 53 -6.23 15.73 13.80
C GLU A 53 -6.18 15.83 15.34
N SER A 54 -7.05 16.65 15.94
CA SER A 54 -7.17 16.75 17.39
C SER A 54 -8.58 17.07 17.86
N ILE A 55 -8.99 16.47 18.99
CA ILE A 55 -10.21 16.82 19.73
C ILE A 55 -9.83 17.22 21.16
N THR A 56 -10.21 18.45 21.51
CA THR A 56 -10.02 19.05 22.84
C THR A 56 -11.32 19.07 23.63
N LEU A 57 -11.26 19.31 24.93
CA LEU A 57 -12.46 19.50 25.76
C LEU A 57 -13.21 20.78 25.40
N GLU A 58 -12.53 21.79 24.85
CA GLU A 58 -13.18 23.03 24.37
C GLU A 58 -14.03 22.78 23.13
N ASP A 59 -13.56 21.93 22.21
CA ASP A 59 -14.33 21.48 21.05
C ASP A 59 -15.63 20.79 21.49
N ILE A 60 -15.53 19.94 22.50
CA ILE A 60 -16.66 19.20 23.06
C ILE A 60 -17.63 20.15 23.77
N ALA A 61 -17.11 21.14 24.52
CA ALA A 61 -17.94 22.17 25.13
C ALA A 61 -18.71 22.99 24.07
N ALA A 62 -18.10 23.23 22.90
CA ALA A 62 -18.75 23.87 21.77
C ALA A 62 -19.91 23.02 21.22
N MET A 63 -19.71 21.70 21.11
CA MET A 63 -20.77 20.78 20.71
C MET A 63 -21.88 20.70 21.76
N GLU A 64 -21.53 20.64 23.05
CA GLU A 64 -22.48 20.65 24.18
C GLU A 64 -23.40 21.86 24.15
N GLU A 65 -22.91 23.04 23.77
CA GLU A 65 -23.76 24.22 23.63
C GLU A 65 -24.86 24.06 22.59
N VAL A 66 -24.65 23.26 21.55
CA VAL A 66 -25.69 22.93 20.57
C VAL A 66 -26.71 21.98 21.15
N PHE A 67 -26.26 20.92 21.83
CA PHE A 67 -27.15 19.94 22.48
C PHE A 67 -27.94 20.54 23.65
N ASP A 68 -27.36 21.51 24.36
CA ASP A 68 -28.01 22.27 25.44
C ASP A 68 -28.93 23.37 24.90
N GLY A 69 -28.99 23.59 23.59
CA GLY A 69 -29.76 24.65 22.95
C GLY A 69 -29.26 26.07 23.24
N ARG A 70 -28.02 26.21 23.75
CA ARG A 70 -27.36 27.50 24.00
C ARG A 70 -26.82 28.16 22.72
N TRP A 71 -26.77 27.43 21.61
CA TRP A 71 -26.36 27.93 20.30
C TRP A 71 -27.40 27.58 19.23
N GLN A 72 -27.77 28.56 18.42
CA GLN A 72 -28.57 28.41 17.20
C GLN A 72 -27.82 29.07 16.04
N PRO A 73 -27.92 28.53 14.81
CA PRO A 73 -27.30 29.18 13.65
C PRO A 73 -27.96 30.55 13.41
N ASP A 74 -27.17 31.61 13.34
CA ASP A 74 -27.67 32.96 13.02
C ASP A 74 -28.33 32.98 11.62
N ASP A 75 -29.46 33.69 11.48
CA ASP A 75 -30.30 33.91 10.27
C ASP A 75 -29.57 34.67 9.12
N GLY A 76 -28.31 34.34 8.83
CA GLY A 76 -27.43 35.07 7.92
C GLY A 76 -27.23 34.51 6.51
N ALA A 77 -27.78 33.34 6.17
CA ALA A 77 -27.51 32.71 4.87
C ALA A 77 -28.80 32.28 4.12
N VAL A 78 -29.28 33.19 3.28
CA VAL A 78 -30.10 33.02 2.06
C VAL A 78 -31.18 31.93 2.09
N THR A 79 -32.43 32.34 2.33
CA THR A 79 -33.62 31.67 1.78
C THR A 79 -34.25 32.54 0.68
N PRO A 80 -34.76 31.96 -0.43
CA PRO A 80 -35.54 32.71 -1.41
C PRO A 80 -36.95 32.98 -0.88
N THR A 81 -37.28 34.27 -0.80
CA THR A 81 -38.59 34.94 -0.94
C THR A 81 -39.90 34.23 -0.56
N ASP A 82 -40.69 35.00 0.20
CA ASP A 82 -42.12 34.93 0.48
C ASP A 82 -42.56 34.04 1.66
N ILE A 83 -42.83 34.66 2.82
CA ILE A 83 -44.19 34.84 3.38
C ILE A 83 -44.12 35.67 4.68
N ASP A 84 -45.04 36.63 4.72
CA ASP A 84 -45.46 37.56 5.77
C ASP A 84 -44.98 37.37 7.21
N THR A 85 -44.43 38.47 7.73
CA THR A 85 -44.32 38.80 9.15
C THR A 85 -45.72 38.83 9.80
N ALA A 86 -46.03 37.81 10.60
CA ALA A 86 -47.06 37.88 11.63
C ALA A 86 -46.45 37.47 12.97
N THR A 87 -46.74 38.27 13.98
CA THR A 87 -46.36 38.15 15.39
C THR A 87 -46.46 36.73 15.93
N ALA A 88 -45.40 36.25 16.57
CA ALA A 88 -45.37 35.02 17.35
C ALA A 88 -46.30 35.14 18.57
N GLU A 89 -47.58 34.86 18.36
CA GLU A 89 -48.51 34.45 19.41
C GLU A 89 -48.49 32.92 19.47
N SER A 90 -48.49 32.38 20.69
CA SER A 90 -48.36 30.97 21.07
C SER A 90 -49.09 30.01 20.13
N ALA A 91 -48.36 29.40 19.20
CA ALA A 91 -48.89 28.40 18.29
C ALA A 91 -49.24 27.12 19.09
N GLN A 92 -50.47 26.63 18.92
CA GLN A 92 -50.97 25.46 19.62
C GLN A 92 -50.68 24.22 18.76
N HIS A 93 -50.02 23.22 19.34
CA HIS A 93 -49.64 21.99 18.64
C HIS A 93 -50.60 20.85 19.03
N VAL A 94 -50.87 19.97 18.07
CA VAL A 94 -51.83 18.87 18.25
C VAL A 94 -51.22 17.55 17.78
N CYS A 95 -51.41 16.50 18.57
CA CYS A 95 -51.03 15.13 18.22
C CYS A 95 -52.25 14.34 17.73
N VAL A 96 -52.07 13.51 16.70
CA VAL A 96 -53.14 12.74 16.05
C VAL A 96 -52.78 11.26 15.97
N THR A 97 -53.79 10.39 15.91
CA THR A 97 -53.55 8.94 15.74
C THR A 97 -52.99 8.62 14.35
N ASN A 98 -52.27 7.51 14.21
CA ASN A 98 -51.72 7.08 12.91
C ASN A 98 -52.79 6.76 11.87
N ASP A 99 -54.01 6.44 12.32
CA ASP A 99 -55.14 6.08 11.47
C ASP A 99 -56.04 7.29 11.15
N ALA A 100 -55.65 8.49 11.58
CA ALA A 100 -56.45 9.69 11.45
C ALA A 100 -56.84 10.00 10.00
N MET A 101 -58.09 10.43 9.81
CA MET A 101 -58.58 10.83 8.49
C MET A 101 -58.38 12.33 8.27
N VAL A 102 -57.84 12.68 7.12
CA VAL A 102 -57.46 14.04 6.74
C VAL A 102 -58.17 14.42 5.46
N ARG A 103 -58.64 15.68 5.38
CA ARG A 103 -59.14 16.28 4.14
C ARG A 103 -58.09 17.23 3.56
N VAL A 104 -57.63 16.91 2.35
CA VAL A 104 -56.73 17.74 1.53
C VAL A 104 -57.46 18.07 0.23
N ASP A 105 -57.65 19.37 -0.06
CA ASP A 105 -58.36 19.86 -1.27
C ASP A 105 -59.74 19.20 -1.54
N GLY A 106 -60.45 18.84 -0.47
CA GLY A 106 -61.79 18.26 -0.54
C GLY A 106 -61.84 16.72 -0.59
N ALA A 107 -60.71 16.03 -0.74
CA ALA A 107 -60.63 14.57 -0.73
C ALA A 107 -60.27 14.04 0.67
N LEU A 108 -60.91 12.95 1.12
CA LEU A 108 -60.63 12.28 2.41
C LEU A 108 -59.55 11.21 2.23
N VAL A 109 -58.46 11.30 2.97
CA VAL A 109 -57.28 10.42 2.88
C VAL A 109 -56.74 10.13 4.28
N SER A 110 -56.26 8.91 4.53
CA SER A 110 -55.60 8.57 5.80
C SER A 110 -54.22 9.21 5.91
N LEU A 111 -53.86 9.67 7.12
CA LEU A 111 -52.61 10.37 7.43
C LEU A 111 -51.36 9.59 7.00
N ALA A 112 -51.37 8.26 7.13
CA ALA A 112 -50.27 7.38 6.72
C ALA A 112 -50.02 7.38 5.19
N ILE A 113 -51.05 7.59 4.37
CA ILE A 113 -50.92 7.64 2.90
C ILE A 113 -50.21 8.93 2.47
N LEU A 114 -50.33 9.98 3.26
CA LEU A 114 -49.64 11.25 3.05
C LEU A 114 -48.18 11.21 3.55
N GLY A 115 -47.71 10.06 4.06
CA GLY A 115 -46.35 9.90 4.58
C GLY A 115 -46.12 10.62 5.90
N LEU A 116 -47.20 11.03 6.59
CA LEU A 116 -47.16 11.61 7.92
C LEU A 116 -47.40 10.53 8.98
N SER A 117 -46.83 10.71 10.17
CA SER A 117 -47.00 9.84 11.34
C SER A 117 -47.55 10.63 12.53
N SER A 118 -48.03 9.92 13.56
CA SER A 118 -48.50 10.51 14.83
C SER A 118 -47.45 11.32 15.60
N ARG A 119 -46.20 11.38 15.10
CA ARG A 119 -45.08 12.12 15.66
C ARG A 119 -44.75 13.41 14.90
N ASP A 120 -45.42 13.67 13.78
CA ASP A 120 -45.22 14.92 13.03
C ASP A 120 -45.98 16.06 13.72
N GLU A 121 -45.28 17.16 13.98
CA GLU A 121 -45.86 18.33 14.66
C GLU A 121 -46.85 19.05 13.75
N LEU A 122 -48.13 19.02 14.14
CA LEU A 122 -49.21 19.73 13.47
C LEU A 122 -49.53 20.99 14.25
N VAL A 123 -49.42 22.13 13.57
CA VAL A 123 -49.72 23.44 14.16
C VAL A 123 -51.15 23.81 13.84
N VAL A 124 -51.96 24.13 14.85
CA VAL A 124 -53.33 24.59 14.66
C VAL A 124 -53.30 25.95 13.98
N VAL A 125 -53.95 26.05 12.83
CA VAL A 125 -54.10 27.30 12.06
C VAL A 125 -55.38 28.02 12.47
N ASP A 126 -56.45 27.26 12.69
CA ASP A 126 -57.72 27.76 13.19
C ASP A 126 -58.31 26.75 14.19
N ASP A 127 -58.44 27.15 15.45
CA ASP A 127 -59.00 26.31 16.52
C ASP A 127 -60.53 26.41 16.51
N ASP A 128 -61.14 25.78 15.51
CA ASP A 128 -62.58 25.73 15.35
C ASP A 128 -63.15 24.49 16.08
N THR A 129 -62.83 24.36 17.38
CA THR A 129 -63.27 23.28 18.30
C THR A 129 -64.78 23.05 18.39
N GLY A 130 -65.59 23.89 17.74
CA GLY A 130 -67.03 23.70 17.55
C GLY A 130 -67.43 22.87 16.32
N THR A 131 -66.49 22.45 15.48
CA THR A 131 -66.75 21.69 14.24
C THR A 131 -66.10 20.31 14.25
N GLU A 132 -66.53 19.42 13.34
CA GLU A 132 -65.98 18.05 13.23
C GLU A 132 -64.53 18.04 12.70
N TRP A 133 -64.05 19.13 12.08
CA TRP A 133 -62.78 19.20 11.36
C TRP A 133 -61.96 20.42 11.79
N MET A 134 -60.71 20.22 12.19
CA MET A 134 -59.77 21.27 12.62
C MET A 134 -58.73 21.56 11.52
N GLU A 135 -58.51 22.84 11.21
CA GLU A 135 -57.47 23.25 10.25
C GLU A 135 -56.09 23.26 10.93
N VAL A 136 -55.19 22.44 10.42
CA VAL A 136 -53.82 22.36 10.91
C VAL A 136 -52.83 22.48 9.75
N LYS A 137 -51.61 22.89 10.06
CA LYS A 137 -50.52 23.00 9.09
C LYS A 137 -49.45 21.96 9.43
N ALA A 138 -49.18 21.08 8.48
CA ALA A 138 -48.07 20.14 8.52
C ALA A 138 -46.86 20.72 7.79
N SER A 139 -45.67 20.55 8.36
CA SER A 139 -44.41 21.11 7.86
C SER A 139 -44.04 20.66 6.44
N SER A 140 -44.50 19.47 6.02
CA SER A 140 -44.16 18.84 4.73
C SER A 140 -45.25 18.97 3.66
N ILE A 141 -46.51 19.22 4.03
CA ILE A 141 -47.66 19.14 3.10
C ILE A 141 -48.48 20.44 3.06
N GLY A 142 -48.29 21.33 4.04
CA GLY A 142 -49.04 22.57 4.13
C GLY A 142 -50.33 22.42 4.94
N ARG A 143 -51.37 23.17 4.59
CA ARG A 143 -52.63 23.24 5.35
C ARG A 143 -53.54 22.07 5.00
N LEU A 144 -54.12 21.44 6.02
CA LEU A 144 -54.99 20.29 5.90
C LEU A 144 -56.01 20.28 7.04
N TYR A 145 -57.13 19.59 6.84
CA TYR A 145 -58.17 19.48 7.87
C TYR A 145 -58.15 18.09 8.48
N ILE A 146 -58.12 17.97 9.80
CA ILE A 146 -58.16 16.68 10.51
C ILE A 146 -59.43 16.57 11.32
N GLN A 147 -59.97 15.37 11.40
CA GLN A 147 -61.15 15.12 12.21
C GLN A 147 -60.82 15.25 13.71
N CYS A 148 -61.60 16.04 14.44
CA CYS A 148 -61.32 16.35 15.85
C CYS A 148 -61.34 15.11 16.76
N GLU A 149 -62.03 14.03 16.35
CA GLU A 149 -62.09 12.76 17.10
C GLU A 149 -60.78 11.95 17.05
N ASP A 150 -59.92 12.23 16.07
CA ASP A 150 -58.64 11.54 15.90
C ASP A 150 -57.47 12.24 16.62
N ILE A 151 -57.75 13.36 17.30
CA ILE A 151 -56.79 14.14 18.09
C ILE A 151 -56.60 13.49 19.46
N VAL A 152 -55.35 13.17 19.80
CA VAL A 152 -54.99 12.45 21.03
C VAL A 152 -54.61 13.39 22.16
N ASP A 153 -53.98 14.53 21.86
CA ASP A 153 -53.57 15.51 22.87
C ASP A 153 -53.48 16.93 22.27
N ALA A 154 -53.98 17.93 23.00
CA ALA A 154 -53.99 19.34 22.60
C ALA A 154 -53.52 20.20 23.78
N GLY A 155 -52.25 20.62 23.75
CA GLY A 155 -51.63 21.34 24.86
C GLY A 155 -50.60 22.36 24.41
N VAL A 156 -50.59 23.52 25.08
CA VAL A 156 -49.56 24.55 24.94
C VAL A 156 -48.27 24.04 25.60
N ILE A 157 -47.29 23.62 24.78
CA ILE A 157 -45.99 23.17 25.27
C ILE A 157 -45.18 24.41 25.66
N SER A 158 -45.19 24.75 26.94
CA SER A 158 -44.36 25.80 27.53
C SER A 158 -43.02 25.21 28.03
N ASP A 159 -41.94 25.69 27.42
CA ASP A 159 -40.53 25.70 27.81
C ASP A 159 -39.86 24.46 28.43
N ARG A 160 -38.73 24.09 27.78
CA ARG A 160 -37.67 23.14 28.14
C ARG A 160 -37.94 21.67 27.80
N VAL A 161 -38.10 21.42 26.49
CA VAL A 161 -37.70 20.13 25.93
C VAL A 161 -36.17 20.15 25.82
N LEU A 162 -35.50 19.42 26.73
CA LEU A 162 -34.16 18.90 26.46
C LEU A 162 -34.19 18.31 25.04
N ILE A 163 -33.34 18.79 24.13
CA ILE A 163 -33.15 18.18 22.81
C ILE A 163 -32.88 16.70 23.09
N GLN A 164 -33.89 15.85 22.88
CA GLN A 164 -33.82 14.44 23.22
C GLN A 164 -32.93 13.81 22.17
N GLN A 165 -31.61 13.72 22.44
CA GLN A 165 -30.59 13.03 21.65
C GLN A 165 -31.18 11.82 20.88
N SER A 166 -31.67 12.05 19.65
CA SER A 166 -32.20 11.01 18.77
C SER A 166 -31.32 10.94 17.53
N SER A 167 -30.01 10.85 17.75
CA SER A 167 -29.06 10.65 16.65
C SER A 167 -29.43 9.36 15.91
N ARG A 168 -29.78 9.49 14.62
CA ARG A 168 -29.99 8.36 13.70
C ARG A 168 -28.71 7.56 13.45
N LEU A 169 -27.57 8.11 13.86
CA LEU A 169 -26.25 7.51 13.76
C LEU A 169 -26.19 6.18 14.53
N ARG A 170 -25.95 5.10 13.79
CA ARG A 170 -25.76 3.74 14.31
C ARG A 170 -24.31 3.30 14.26
N SER A 171 -23.54 3.80 13.31
CA SER A 171 -22.14 3.43 13.12
C SER A 171 -21.25 4.66 13.17
N LEU A 172 -20.19 4.61 13.98
CA LEU A 172 -19.20 5.68 14.07
C LEU A 172 -17.79 5.08 13.98
N MET A 173 -17.00 5.56 13.02
CA MET A 173 -15.56 5.39 13.00
C MET A 173 -14.92 6.74 13.34
N LEU A 174 -14.20 6.80 14.46
CA LEU A 174 -13.57 8.01 14.97
C LEU A 174 -12.06 7.90 14.83
N ILE A 175 -11.51 8.51 13.78
CA ILE A 175 -10.09 8.51 13.47
C ILE A 175 -9.52 9.84 14.01
N CYS A 176 -8.67 9.78 15.03
CA CYS A 176 -8.06 10.98 15.57
C CYS A 176 -6.61 10.80 15.97
N ASP A 177 -5.77 11.75 15.55
CA ASP A 177 -4.34 11.75 15.81
C ASP A 177 -3.97 12.30 17.19
N ARG A 178 -4.86 13.03 17.88
CA ARG A 178 -4.60 13.58 19.23
C ARG A 178 -5.90 13.77 20.02
N PHE A 179 -6.12 12.96 21.05
CA PHE A 179 -7.15 13.23 22.06
C PHE A 179 -6.57 13.94 23.29
N GLU A 180 -7.19 15.04 23.70
CA GLU A 180 -7.02 15.52 25.07
C GLU A 180 -7.58 14.48 26.05
N PRO A 181 -6.95 14.22 27.22
CA PRO A 181 -7.43 13.24 28.19
C PRO A 181 -8.90 13.46 28.58
N GLY A 182 -9.73 12.43 28.41
CA GLY A 182 -11.18 12.49 28.67
C GLY A 182 -12.02 13.09 27.55
N ALA A 183 -11.42 13.63 26.48
CA ALA A 183 -12.15 14.18 25.34
C ALA A 183 -12.89 13.08 24.56
N ALA A 184 -12.23 11.96 24.23
CA ALA A 184 -12.89 10.85 23.54
C ALA A 184 -14.15 10.36 24.29
N ALA A 185 -14.04 10.16 25.60
CA ALA A 185 -15.16 9.73 26.43
C ALA A 185 -16.28 10.77 26.49
N SER A 186 -15.93 12.05 26.58
CA SER A 186 -16.90 13.15 26.62
C SER A 186 -17.59 13.34 25.27
N PHE A 187 -16.88 13.18 24.16
CA PHE A 187 -17.47 13.18 22.82
C PHE A 187 -18.47 12.03 22.66
N ILE A 188 -18.06 10.81 23.01
CA ILE A 188 -18.94 9.63 22.93
C ILE A 188 -20.13 9.74 23.87
N LYS A 189 -20.01 10.43 25.00
CA LYS A 189 -21.14 10.74 25.88
C LYS A 189 -22.22 11.59 25.19
N LEU A 190 -21.85 12.44 24.23
CA LEU A 190 -22.80 13.26 23.47
C LEU A 190 -23.51 12.47 22.37
N VAL A 191 -22.80 11.58 21.67
CA VAL A 191 -23.31 10.93 20.44
C VAL A 191 -23.58 9.43 20.59
N GLY A 192 -23.20 8.82 21.71
CA GLY A 192 -23.07 7.37 21.86
C GLY A 192 -24.37 6.59 22.06
N ARG A 193 -25.47 7.24 22.47
CA ARG A 193 -26.72 6.54 22.82
C ARG A 193 -27.32 5.70 21.69
N GLY A 194 -27.20 6.19 20.46
CA GLY A 194 -27.74 5.53 19.24
C GLY A 194 -26.81 4.50 18.62
N LEU A 195 -25.53 4.46 19.02
CA LEU A 195 -24.50 3.66 18.34
C LEU A 195 -24.67 2.17 18.60
N THR A 196 -24.65 1.39 17.52
CA THR A 196 -24.51 -0.07 17.51
C THR A 196 -23.10 -0.50 17.14
N THR A 197 -22.36 0.32 16.39
CA THR A 197 -20.98 0.04 15.96
C THR A 197 -20.09 1.24 16.28
N LEU A 198 -18.97 1.00 16.95
CA LEU A 198 -17.96 2.01 17.24
C LEU A 198 -16.56 1.48 16.92
N ARG A 199 -15.80 2.22 16.11
CA ARG A 199 -14.38 1.98 15.85
C ARG A 199 -13.57 3.21 16.20
N ILE A 200 -12.49 3.03 16.94
CA ILE A 200 -11.57 4.11 17.28
C ILE A 200 -10.14 3.66 16.92
N PRO A 201 -9.75 3.75 15.63
CA PRO A 201 -8.37 3.55 15.21
C PRO A 201 -7.52 4.75 15.66
N CYS A 202 -6.40 4.50 16.33
CA CYS A 202 -5.50 5.54 16.84
C CYS A 202 -4.12 5.40 16.16
N LYS A 203 -3.72 6.36 15.32
CA LYS A 203 -2.53 6.19 14.45
C LYS A 203 -1.17 6.29 15.16
N THR A 204 -1.06 7.01 16.30
CA THR A 204 0.29 7.39 16.82
C THR A 204 0.53 7.27 18.33
N ARG A 205 -0.46 7.31 19.24
CA ARG A 205 -0.25 7.03 20.68
C ARG A 205 -1.45 6.44 21.41
N ARG A 206 -1.16 5.86 22.59
CA ARG A 206 -2.13 5.25 23.50
C ARG A 206 -2.85 6.25 24.42
N TRP A 207 -3.88 6.94 23.92
CA TRP A 207 -4.65 7.91 24.72
C TRP A 207 -5.91 7.34 25.38
N ILE A 208 -6.48 6.26 24.83
CA ILE A 208 -7.69 5.65 25.41
C ILE A 208 -7.28 4.83 26.63
N THR A 209 -7.71 5.29 27.80
CA THR A 209 -7.47 4.59 29.07
C THR A 209 -8.62 3.66 29.43
N ALA A 210 -8.43 2.74 30.39
CA ALA A 210 -9.54 1.97 30.95
C ALA A 210 -10.67 2.85 31.52
N SER A 211 -10.36 4.04 32.03
CA SER A 211 -11.38 4.99 32.49
C SER A 211 -12.24 5.49 31.32
N ASP A 212 -11.61 5.81 30.20
CA ASP A 212 -12.31 6.26 28.99
C ASP A 212 -13.15 5.13 28.41
N THR A 213 -12.60 3.92 28.31
CA THR A 213 -13.35 2.73 27.87
C THR A 213 -14.57 2.47 28.75
N LYS A 214 -14.44 2.62 30.08
CA LYS A 214 -15.57 2.49 31.00
C LYS A 214 -16.68 3.51 30.69
N GLN A 215 -16.31 4.77 30.46
CA GLN A 215 -17.25 5.83 30.13
C GLN A 215 -17.90 5.64 28.75
N ILE A 216 -17.14 5.16 27.76
CA ILE A 216 -17.64 4.80 26.43
C ILE A 216 -18.70 3.71 26.54
N LEU A 217 -18.41 2.62 27.27
CA LEU A 217 -19.35 1.51 27.46
C LEU A 217 -20.61 1.96 28.21
N GLN A 218 -20.50 2.87 29.17
CA GLN A 218 -21.66 3.45 29.88
C GLN A 218 -22.49 4.38 29.00
N SER A 219 -21.87 5.04 28.02
CA SER A 219 -22.52 6.00 27.13
C SER A 219 -23.21 5.35 25.92
N CYS A 220 -22.81 4.12 25.57
CA CYS A 220 -23.30 3.38 24.41
C CYS A 220 -24.02 2.07 24.82
N PRO A 221 -25.26 2.14 25.37
CA PRO A 221 -25.96 0.96 25.87
C PRO A 221 -26.36 -0.04 24.75
N ASN A 222 -26.52 0.46 23.52
CA ASN A 222 -26.93 -0.33 22.35
C ASN A 222 -25.75 -0.90 21.55
N LEU A 223 -24.51 -0.71 22.03
CA LEU A 223 -23.30 -1.06 21.30
C LEU A 223 -23.16 -2.58 21.15
N GLN A 224 -23.09 -3.04 19.90
CA GLN A 224 -22.92 -4.44 19.51
C GLN A 224 -21.49 -4.74 19.04
N PHE A 225 -20.83 -3.78 18.39
CA PHE A 225 -19.44 -3.91 17.95
C PHE A 225 -18.60 -2.77 18.55
N LEU A 226 -17.46 -3.12 19.13
CA LEU A 226 -16.44 -2.18 19.56
C LEU A 226 -15.06 -2.59 19.04
N GLY A 227 -14.43 -1.72 18.25
CA GLY A 227 -13.05 -1.84 17.80
C GLY A 227 -12.20 -0.73 18.42
N VAL A 228 -11.14 -1.09 19.14
CA VAL A 228 -10.20 -0.13 19.74
C VAL A 228 -8.79 -0.52 19.35
N GLU A 229 -8.05 0.44 18.82
CA GLU A 229 -6.65 0.26 18.42
C GLU A 229 -5.75 1.15 19.29
N HIS A 230 -4.56 0.65 19.61
CA HIS A 230 -3.55 1.33 20.41
C HIS A 230 -4.07 1.94 21.72
N ALA A 231 -4.77 1.18 22.57
CA ALA A 231 -5.26 1.67 23.88
C ALA A 231 -4.35 1.26 25.07
N ASP A 232 -4.36 2.05 26.17
CA ASP A 232 -3.70 1.68 27.44
C ASP A 232 -4.74 1.35 28.51
N LEU A 233 -5.25 0.12 28.46
CA LEU A 233 -6.31 -0.30 29.38
C LEU A 233 -5.76 -0.63 30.78
N LYS A 234 -4.48 -0.99 30.93
CA LYS A 234 -3.88 -1.56 32.16
C LYS A 234 -4.56 -2.86 32.66
N SER A 235 -5.88 -2.98 32.56
CA SER A 235 -6.74 -4.10 32.92
C SER A 235 -7.92 -4.18 31.94
N ILE A 236 -8.10 -5.33 31.30
CA ILE A 236 -9.25 -5.65 30.44
C ILE A 236 -10.51 -5.94 31.26
N ASN A 237 -10.40 -6.01 32.60
CA ASN A 237 -11.54 -6.27 33.48
C ASN A 237 -12.64 -5.21 33.38
N VAL A 238 -12.35 -4.04 32.79
CA VAL A 238 -13.37 -3.03 32.46
C VAL A 238 -14.52 -3.61 31.64
N PHE A 239 -14.25 -4.54 30.72
CA PHE A 239 -15.29 -5.21 29.94
C PHE A 239 -16.07 -6.22 30.77
N ILE A 240 -15.39 -6.96 31.66
CA ILE A 240 -16.03 -7.89 32.60
C ILE A 240 -17.03 -7.11 33.48
N GLU A 241 -16.57 -6.01 34.08
CA GLU A 241 -17.42 -5.10 34.87
C GLU A 241 -18.60 -4.60 34.05
N ALA A 242 -18.38 -4.21 32.79
CA ALA A 242 -19.44 -3.69 31.93
C ALA A 242 -20.52 -4.73 31.63
N TYR A 243 -20.15 -6.00 31.41
CA TYR A 243 -21.13 -7.08 31.27
C TYR A 243 -21.83 -7.45 32.59
N GLU A 244 -21.10 -7.46 33.71
CA GLU A 244 -21.67 -7.78 35.03
C GLU A 244 -22.67 -6.70 35.49
N HIS A 245 -22.40 -5.43 35.17
CA HIS A 245 -23.28 -4.30 35.49
C HIS A 245 -24.32 -3.99 34.40
N GLY A 246 -24.31 -4.73 33.28
CA GLY A 246 -25.23 -4.52 32.17
C GLY A 246 -25.06 -3.18 31.44
N TRP A 247 -23.86 -2.61 31.45
CA TRP A 247 -23.54 -1.37 30.73
C TRP A 247 -23.45 -1.59 29.21
N CYS A 248 -23.08 -2.79 28.77
CA CYS A 248 -22.92 -3.10 27.35
C CYS A 248 -23.57 -4.44 26.95
N THR A 249 -23.94 -4.54 25.67
CA THR A 249 -24.47 -5.75 25.03
C THR A 249 -23.63 -6.18 23.83
N LEU A 250 -22.32 -5.94 23.91
CA LEU A 250 -21.37 -6.23 22.85
C LEU A 250 -21.47 -7.69 22.40
N ARG A 251 -21.56 -7.88 21.08
CA ARG A 251 -21.48 -9.17 20.38
C ARG A 251 -20.10 -9.41 19.82
N ALA A 252 -19.42 -8.34 19.41
CA ALA A 252 -18.09 -8.38 18.85
C ALA A 252 -17.19 -7.35 19.54
N LEU A 253 -16.00 -7.80 19.98
CA LEU A 253 -14.97 -6.97 20.58
C LEU A 253 -13.65 -7.21 19.85
N SER A 254 -13.07 -6.13 19.33
CA SER A 254 -11.79 -6.17 18.62
C SER A 254 -10.80 -5.22 19.27
N LEU A 255 -9.65 -5.74 19.71
CA LEU A 255 -8.59 -4.99 20.37
C LEU A 255 -7.29 -5.18 19.59
N TRP A 256 -6.70 -4.09 19.11
CA TRP A 256 -5.46 -4.08 18.32
C TRP A 256 -4.38 -3.26 19.03
N ASP A 257 -3.18 -3.81 19.21
CA ASP A 257 -2.06 -3.20 19.94
C ASP A 257 -2.46 -2.54 21.29
N VAL A 258 -3.29 -3.24 22.06
CA VAL A 258 -3.78 -2.76 23.35
C VAL A 258 -2.88 -3.22 24.50
N ARG A 259 -2.43 -2.28 25.33
CA ARG A 259 -1.65 -2.59 26.55
C ARG A 259 -2.57 -3.11 27.65
N VAL A 260 -2.43 -4.40 27.97
CA VAL A 260 -3.18 -5.08 29.03
C VAL A 260 -2.23 -5.90 29.90
N ALA A 261 -2.43 -5.92 31.22
CA ALA A 261 -1.70 -6.84 32.09
C ALA A 261 -2.13 -8.29 31.85
N ASN A 262 -1.17 -9.22 31.74
CA ASN A 262 -1.44 -10.65 31.50
C ASN A 262 -2.41 -11.27 32.52
N GLU A 263 -2.31 -10.90 33.80
CA GLU A 263 -3.22 -11.35 34.86
C GLU A 263 -4.69 -10.99 34.56
N SER A 264 -4.92 -9.83 33.93
CA SER A 264 -6.25 -9.39 33.54
C SER A 264 -6.77 -10.16 32.32
N LEU A 265 -5.91 -10.51 31.36
CA LEU A 265 -6.29 -11.40 30.25
C LEU A 265 -6.67 -12.81 30.73
N VAL A 266 -5.92 -13.35 31.71
CA VAL A 266 -6.26 -14.63 32.35
C VAL A 266 -7.62 -14.55 33.03
N THR A 267 -7.87 -13.49 33.81
CA THR A 267 -9.16 -13.26 34.47
C THR A 267 -10.31 -13.16 33.45
N PHE A 268 -10.09 -12.46 32.34
CA PHE A 268 -11.04 -12.33 31.24
C PHE A 268 -11.36 -13.68 30.60
N ALA A 269 -10.33 -14.48 30.31
CA ALA A 269 -10.49 -15.82 29.77
C ALA A 269 -11.20 -16.78 30.73
N GLU A 270 -10.93 -16.70 32.03
CA GLU A 270 -11.64 -17.49 33.06
C GLU A 270 -13.12 -17.15 33.10
N LYS A 271 -13.48 -15.87 32.99
CA LYS A 271 -14.88 -15.44 32.94
C LYS A 271 -15.59 -15.86 31.65
N LEU A 272 -14.88 -15.89 30.51
CA LEU A 272 -15.41 -16.44 29.26
C LEU A 272 -15.65 -17.96 29.31
N LYS A 273 -14.95 -18.70 30.18
CA LYS A 273 -15.18 -20.14 30.37
C LYS A 273 -16.49 -20.43 31.12
N ASP A 274 -17.03 -19.48 31.87
CA ASP A 274 -18.28 -19.65 32.61
C ASP A 274 -19.50 -19.44 31.68
N PRO A 275 -20.30 -20.49 31.37
CA PRO A 275 -21.46 -20.39 30.49
C PRO A 275 -22.64 -19.60 31.11
N HIS A 276 -22.59 -19.34 32.42
CA HIS A 276 -23.58 -18.53 33.10
C HIS A 276 -23.22 -17.04 33.14
N HIS A 277 -21.98 -16.68 32.81
CA HIS A 277 -21.56 -15.30 32.79
C HIS A 277 -22.23 -14.52 31.63
N PRO A 278 -22.73 -13.29 31.85
CA PRO A 278 -23.38 -12.49 30.79
C PRO A 278 -22.49 -12.27 29.56
N MET A 279 -21.20 -12.03 29.77
CA MET A 279 -20.20 -11.88 28.69
C MET A 279 -20.19 -13.10 27.76
N THR A 280 -20.13 -14.32 28.29
CA THR A 280 -20.09 -15.55 27.49
C THR A 280 -21.36 -15.76 26.66
N ARG A 281 -22.50 -15.26 27.14
CA ARG A 281 -23.79 -15.36 26.43
C ARG A 281 -23.97 -14.33 25.33
N CYS A 282 -23.33 -13.17 25.48
CA CYS A 282 -23.50 -12.04 24.58
C CYS A 282 -22.37 -11.91 23.55
N LEU A 283 -21.12 -12.14 23.97
CA LEU A 283 -19.93 -12.00 23.13
C LEU A 283 -19.77 -13.23 22.22
N THR A 284 -20.04 -13.04 20.94
CA THR A 284 -19.92 -14.09 19.91
C THR A 284 -18.56 -14.09 19.21
N GLU A 285 -17.89 -12.93 19.19
CA GLU A 285 -16.63 -12.69 18.50
C GLU A 285 -15.68 -11.87 19.39
N PHE A 286 -14.46 -12.40 19.58
CA PHE A 286 -13.39 -11.71 20.26
C PHE A 286 -12.11 -11.81 19.44
N ARG A 287 -11.54 -10.65 19.10
CA ARG A 287 -10.29 -10.52 18.37
C ARG A 287 -9.31 -9.73 19.22
N PHE A 288 -8.15 -10.31 19.50
CA PHE A 288 -7.05 -9.66 20.22
C PHE A 288 -5.78 -9.82 19.38
N ILE A 289 -5.28 -8.70 18.86
CA ILE A 289 -4.10 -8.63 18.00
C ILE A 289 -3.04 -7.77 18.69
N PHE A 290 -1.84 -8.32 18.81
CA PHE A 290 -0.71 -7.66 19.45
C PHE A 290 0.42 -7.50 18.44
N ASP A 291 0.82 -6.26 18.15
CA ASP A 291 1.91 -5.94 17.23
C ASP A 291 3.13 -5.48 18.05
N GLU A 292 4.16 -6.32 18.13
CA GLU A 292 5.35 -6.08 18.95
C GLU A 292 6.42 -5.24 18.22
N VAL A 293 6.20 -4.88 16.94
CA VAL A 293 7.24 -4.32 16.07
C VAL A 293 7.51 -2.83 16.33
N ALA A 294 6.61 -2.10 16.99
CA ALA A 294 6.67 -0.63 17.05
C ALA A 294 7.38 0.02 18.26
N ASN A 295 7.84 -0.70 19.29
CA ASN A 295 8.37 -0.06 20.52
C ASN A 295 9.58 -0.77 21.17
N SER A 296 10.71 -0.87 20.47
CA SER A 296 11.97 -1.42 21.01
C SER A 296 12.83 -0.45 21.83
N ASN A 297 12.38 0.80 22.04
CA ASN A 297 13.11 1.76 22.86
C ASN A 297 12.45 1.92 24.24
N SER A 298 13.05 1.28 25.25
CA SER A 298 12.84 1.45 26.70
C SER A 298 11.81 0.56 27.40
N TYR A 299 12.07 -0.73 27.57
CA TYR A 299 11.70 -1.45 28.80
C TYR A 299 12.73 -2.55 29.09
N GLY A 300 13.31 -2.53 30.30
CA GLY A 300 14.14 -3.61 30.80
C GLY A 300 13.29 -4.81 31.23
N ASP A 301 13.80 -6.01 30.96
CA ASP A 301 13.41 -7.31 31.51
C ASP A 301 11.95 -7.42 31.99
N CYS A 302 11.01 -7.52 31.04
CA CYS A 302 9.72 -8.15 31.27
C CYS A 302 9.73 -9.50 30.54
N GLU A 303 10.11 -10.56 31.25
CA GLU A 303 9.94 -11.94 30.82
C GLU A 303 8.43 -12.23 30.68
N VAL A 304 7.88 -12.15 29.46
CA VAL A 304 6.48 -12.51 29.20
C VAL A 304 6.37 -14.04 29.14
N LYS A 305 6.37 -14.69 30.31
CA LYS A 305 5.86 -16.06 30.45
C LYS A 305 4.34 -16.01 30.56
N CYS A 306 3.66 -15.90 29.43
CA CYS A 306 2.24 -16.24 29.35
C CYS A 306 2.07 -17.76 29.31
N SER A 307 2.26 -18.44 30.43
CA SER A 307 1.73 -19.80 30.62
C SER A 307 0.24 -19.71 30.95
N ALA A 308 -0.58 -19.28 29.99
CA ALA A 308 -2.01 -19.49 30.06
C ALA A 308 -2.26 -20.96 29.73
N VAL A 309 -2.25 -21.79 30.76
CA VAL A 309 -2.76 -23.16 30.73
C VAL A 309 -4.25 -23.10 30.40
N ILE A 310 -4.59 -23.02 29.12
CA ILE A 310 -5.81 -23.66 28.62
C ILE A 310 -5.37 -25.10 28.38
N GLY A 311 -5.49 -25.92 29.43
CA GLY A 311 -5.19 -27.34 29.36
C GLY A 311 -5.99 -27.99 28.24
N VAL A 312 -5.34 -28.18 27.09
CA VAL A 312 -5.77 -29.10 26.04
C VAL A 312 -4.77 -30.24 26.11
N ASP A 313 -5.12 -31.27 26.88
CA ASP A 313 -4.49 -32.57 26.73
C ASP A 313 -4.49 -32.94 25.24
N HIS A 314 -3.35 -33.42 24.77
CA HIS A 314 -3.16 -33.93 23.41
C HIS A 314 -4.28 -34.94 23.07
N GLY A 315 -5.30 -34.51 22.31
CA GLY A 315 -6.32 -35.42 21.77
C GLY A 315 -7.75 -34.89 21.57
N GLN A 316 -8.16 -33.72 22.05
CA GLN A 316 -9.55 -33.24 21.82
C GLN A 316 -9.68 -31.72 21.62
N ARG A 317 -9.65 -31.26 20.37
CA ARG A 317 -9.98 -29.86 19.96
C ARG A 317 -11.49 -29.53 19.93
N SER A 318 -12.38 -30.42 20.39
CA SER A 318 -13.84 -30.31 20.17
C SER A 318 -14.69 -29.88 21.38
N VAL A 319 -14.10 -29.60 22.55
CA VAL A 319 -14.90 -29.43 23.79
C VAL A 319 -15.33 -27.98 24.08
N ILE A 320 -14.56 -26.96 23.67
CA ILE A 320 -14.92 -25.55 23.98
C ILE A 320 -16.02 -25.01 23.03
N LYS A 321 -16.02 -25.41 21.75
CA LYS A 321 -17.06 -24.99 20.78
C LYS A 321 -18.48 -25.45 21.14
N LYS A 322 -18.63 -26.51 21.96
CA LYS A 322 -19.94 -27.08 22.28
C LYS A 322 -20.71 -26.38 23.40
N HIS A 323 -20.07 -25.54 24.23
CA HIS A 323 -20.69 -25.03 25.45
C HIS A 323 -20.82 -23.50 25.59
N THR A 324 -20.16 -22.69 24.76
CA THR A 324 -20.09 -21.22 24.97
C THR A 324 -20.75 -20.34 23.90
N GLY A 325 -21.26 -20.88 22.79
CA GLY A 325 -21.92 -20.06 21.75
C GLY A 325 -21.00 -19.09 20.98
N LEU A 326 -19.71 -18.97 21.34
CA LEU A 326 -18.68 -18.23 20.61
C LEU A 326 -18.44 -18.87 19.24
N ARG A 327 -18.53 -18.07 18.17
CA ARG A 327 -18.32 -18.51 16.79
C ARG A 327 -16.85 -18.47 16.39
N THR A 328 -16.14 -17.42 16.82
CA THR A 328 -14.75 -17.15 16.43
C THR A 328 -13.95 -16.59 17.61
N LEU A 329 -12.81 -17.20 17.90
CA LEU A 329 -11.80 -16.71 18.85
C LEU A 329 -10.48 -16.69 18.10
N THR A 330 -9.98 -15.49 17.77
CA THR A 330 -8.69 -15.31 17.09
C THR A 330 -7.77 -14.55 18.03
N MET A 331 -6.67 -15.19 18.40
CA MET A 331 -5.64 -14.63 19.26
C MET A 331 -4.31 -14.81 18.53
N GLU A 332 -3.89 -13.77 17.83
CA GLU A 332 -2.62 -13.75 17.10
C GLU A 332 -1.55 -13.20 18.05
N ILE A 333 -0.57 -14.05 18.35
CA ILE A 333 0.59 -13.69 19.16
C ILE A 333 1.81 -13.89 18.27
N SER A 334 2.36 -12.82 17.71
CA SER A 334 3.69 -12.83 17.13
C SER A 334 4.71 -13.00 18.25
N THR A 335 5.25 -14.19 18.46
CA THR A 335 6.35 -14.43 19.42
C THR A 335 7.61 -14.82 18.66
N LEU A 336 8.71 -14.13 18.98
CA LEU A 336 10.06 -14.60 18.65
C LEU A 336 10.32 -15.96 19.35
N PRO A 337 10.93 -16.96 18.69
CA PRO A 337 11.23 -18.22 19.33
C PRO A 337 12.30 -18.03 20.40
N THR A 338 12.02 -18.48 21.63
CA THR A 338 13.02 -18.58 22.70
C THR A 338 13.59 -20.00 22.77
N GLU A 339 14.91 -20.08 22.86
CA GLU A 339 15.67 -21.30 23.11
C GLU A 339 15.26 -21.93 24.45
N ASP A 340 14.56 -23.06 24.42
CA ASP A 340 14.81 -24.23 25.29
C ASP A 340 13.71 -25.29 25.10
N GLY A 341 14.05 -26.42 24.48
CA GLY A 341 13.13 -27.56 24.36
C GLY A 341 13.43 -28.56 23.25
N VAL A 342 14.68 -29.01 23.09
CA VAL A 342 14.98 -30.18 22.25
C VAL A 342 14.40 -31.42 22.93
N ILE A 343 13.41 -32.09 22.31
CA ILE A 343 13.48 -33.52 21.90
C ILE A 343 12.45 -33.79 20.77
N GLY A 344 12.94 -33.98 19.55
CA GLY A 344 12.42 -35.02 18.65
C GLY A 344 11.61 -34.62 17.41
N SER A 345 12.28 -34.12 16.37
CA SER A 345 12.18 -34.66 14.99
C SER A 345 13.21 -33.99 14.07
N ASP A 346 14.45 -34.48 14.12
CA ASP A 346 15.44 -34.21 13.08
C ASP A 346 15.02 -34.90 11.78
N ALA A 347 14.52 -34.13 10.81
CA ALA A 347 14.58 -34.47 9.40
C ALA A 347 14.49 -33.19 8.54
N MET A 348 15.59 -32.91 7.83
CA MET A 348 15.73 -31.92 6.73
C MET A 348 15.82 -30.43 7.09
N THR A 349 16.91 -30.03 7.76
CA THR A 349 17.57 -28.75 7.41
C THR A 349 18.87 -29.08 6.68
N ALA A 350 18.93 -28.76 5.39
CA ALA A 350 20.10 -28.98 4.56
C ALA A 350 21.19 -27.98 4.96
N THR A 351 22.17 -28.44 5.76
CA THR A 351 23.29 -27.59 6.20
C THR A 351 24.06 -27.01 5.01
N ILE A 352 24.47 -25.75 5.12
CA ILE A 352 25.46 -25.10 4.23
C ILE A 352 26.62 -26.08 3.98
N ASP A 353 26.98 -26.24 2.69
CA ASP A 353 28.10 -27.09 2.27
C ASP A 353 29.31 -26.83 3.19
N ALA A 354 29.95 -27.90 3.66
CA ALA A 354 31.07 -27.82 4.58
C ALA A 354 32.16 -26.83 4.12
N ARG A 355 32.28 -26.61 2.81
CA ARG A 355 33.16 -25.63 2.17
C ARG A 355 32.88 -24.17 2.57
N TRP A 356 31.63 -23.79 2.80
CA TRP A 356 31.22 -22.40 3.04
C TRP A 356 30.93 -22.09 4.52
N ARG A 357 31.00 -23.09 5.41
CA ARG A 357 30.78 -22.93 6.86
C ARG A 357 31.69 -21.88 7.51
N ILE A 358 32.84 -21.59 6.92
CA ILE A 358 33.76 -20.54 7.39
C ILE A 358 33.10 -19.14 7.40
N LEU A 359 32.04 -18.95 6.62
CA LEU A 359 31.30 -17.69 6.50
C LEU A 359 30.14 -17.56 7.49
N GLU A 360 29.66 -18.67 8.08
CA GLU A 360 28.54 -18.65 9.04
C GLU A 360 28.78 -17.72 10.23
N PRO A 361 29.97 -17.66 10.87
CA PRO A 361 30.19 -16.76 11.99
C PRO A 361 30.10 -15.27 11.59
N PHE A 362 30.38 -14.96 10.31
CA PHE A 362 30.20 -13.62 9.79
C PHE A 362 28.71 -13.36 9.53
N ALA A 363 28.00 -14.27 8.87
CA ALA A 363 26.57 -14.12 8.57
C ALA A 363 25.71 -13.96 9.84
N ARG A 364 25.95 -14.78 10.88
CA ARG A 364 25.20 -14.69 12.15
C ARG A 364 25.38 -13.34 12.87
N ALA A 365 26.51 -12.66 12.65
CA ALA A 365 26.75 -11.34 13.24
C ALA A 365 25.93 -10.22 12.57
N PHE A 366 25.26 -10.51 11.44
CA PHE A 366 24.52 -9.55 10.61
C PHE A 366 23.05 -9.92 10.39
N ARG A 367 22.41 -10.64 11.34
CA ARG A 367 21.00 -11.05 11.25
C ARG A 367 19.96 -9.90 11.25
N VAL A 368 20.35 -8.68 11.61
CA VAL A 368 19.41 -7.54 11.80
C VAL A 368 19.55 -6.42 10.75
N PRO A 369 20.74 -6.07 10.23
CA PRO A 369 20.87 -4.92 9.32
C PRO A 369 20.67 -5.21 7.83
N LEU A 370 20.39 -6.43 7.38
CA LEU A 370 20.38 -6.75 5.95
C LEU A 370 18.96 -6.86 5.38
N THR A 371 18.73 -6.21 4.25
CA THR A 371 17.49 -6.32 3.46
C THR A 371 17.84 -6.58 2.01
N LEU A 372 17.07 -7.41 1.32
CA LEU A 372 17.24 -7.64 -0.12
C LEU A 372 16.55 -6.50 -0.87
N GLU A 373 17.15 -6.07 -1.96
CA GLU A 373 16.54 -5.09 -2.86
C GLU A 373 16.14 -5.77 -4.16
N ASP A 374 14.83 -5.85 -4.35
CA ASP A 374 14.22 -6.59 -5.44
C ASP A 374 14.05 -5.65 -6.63
N ARG A 375 14.23 -6.19 -7.83
CA ARG A 375 13.93 -5.49 -9.06
C ARG A 375 13.05 -6.37 -9.92
N VAL A 376 11.85 -5.88 -10.18
CA VAL A 376 10.91 -6.49 -11.12
C VAL A 376 11.49 -6.37 -12.53
N ILE A 377 11.46 -7.46 -13.29
CA ILE A 377 11.82 -7.45 -14.71
C ILE A 377 10.72 -6.69 -15.46
N GLU A 378 11.09 -5.73 -16.31
CA GLU A 378 10.11 -4.96 -17.10
C GLU A 378 9.20 -5.90 -17.90
N GLY A 379 7.89 -5.84 -17.63
CA GLY A 379 6.88 -6.67 -18.28
C GLY A 379 6.84 -8.14 -17.83
N SER A 380 7.36 -8.46 -16.65
CA SER A 380 7.36 -9.81 -16.08
C SER A 380 7.04 -9.78 -14.58
N LEU A 381 6.41 -10.85 -14.09
CA LEU A 381 6.13 -11.10 -12.67
C LEU A 381 7.39 -11.50 -11.90
N GLN A 382 8.44 -11.86 -12.61
CA GLN A 382 9.68 -12.31 -12.00
C GLN A 382 10.44 -11.09 -11.46
N CYS A 383 10.89 -11.21 -10.21
CA CYS A 383 11.84 -10.28 -9.62
C CYS A 383 13.21 -10.95 -9.46
N TYR A 384 14.26 -10.15 -9.48
CA TYR A 384 15.59 -10.60 -9.07
C TYR A 384 16.11 -9.73 -7.94
N CYS A 385 16.90 -10.34 -7.07
CA CYS A 385 17.67 -9.67 -6.05
C CYS A 385 18.75 -8.83 -6.73
N ALA A 386 18.46 -7.54 -6.92
CA ALA A 386 19.35 -6.62 -7.58
C ALA A 386 20.51 -6.20 -6.66
N GLY A 387 20.30 -6.24 -5.35
CA GLY A 387 21.33 -5.90 -4.38
C GLY A 387 20.99 -6.32 -2.96
N VAL A 388 21.97 -6.13 -2.08
CA VAL A 388 21.82 -6.30 -0.64
C VAL A 388 21.98 -4.94 0.01
N SER A 389 20.91 -4.43 0.62
CA SER A 389 20.95 -3.24 1.44
C SER A 389 21.38 -3.58 2.86
N VAL A 390 22.28 -2.75 3.40
CA VAL A 390 22.80 -2.82 4.75
C VAL A 390 22.38 -1.54 5.46
N THR A 391 21.45 -1.68 6.41
CA THR A 391 21.04 -0.60 7.30
C THR A 391 22.16 -0.33 8.29
N VAL A 392 22.70 0.88 8.29
CA VAL A 392 23.80 1.26 9.18
C VAL A 392 23.21 1.55 10.57
N PRO A 393 23.48 0.71 11.60
CA PRO A 393 22.90 0.94 12.92
C PRO A 393 23.44 2.23 13.53
N ALA A 394 22.55 3.00 14.17
CA ALA A 394 22.95 4.02 15.12
C ALA A 394 23.86 3.41 16.20
N GLY A 395 24.88 4.12 16.67
CA GLY A 395 25.76 3.57 17.69
C GLY A 395 26.98 2.79 17.18
N SER A 396 27.05 2.47 15.89
CA SER A 396 28.06 1.55 15.36
C SER A 396 29.49 2.02 15.64
N SER A 397 30.32 1.13 16.20
CA SER A 397 31.74 1.43 16.35
C SER A 397 32.48 1.23 15.02
N THR A 398 33.64 1.87 14.85
CA THR A 398 34.53 1.63 13.70
C THR A 398 34.86 0.14 13.54
N ARG A 399 34.90 -0.62 14.65
CA ARG A 399 35.11 -2.08 14.62
C ARG A 399 33.91 -2.81 14.01
N ASP A 400 32.69 -2.36 14.27
CA ASP A 400 31.48 -2.96 13.71
C ASP A 400 31.40 -2.65 12.21
N MET A 401 31.71 -1.41 11.80
CA MET A 401 31.81 -1.04 10.38
C MET A 401 32.90 -1.82 9.63
N GLN A 402 34.05 -2.05 10.25
CA GLN A 402 35.07 -2.93 9.68
C GLN A 402 34.57 -4.38 9.54
N ARG A 403 33.75 -4.89 10.49
CA ARG A 403 33.16 -6.22 10.37
C ARG A 403 32.15 -6.28 9.23
N THR A 404 31.28 -5.28 9.11
CA THR A 404 30.30 -5.17 8.02
C THR A 404 31.02 -5.13 6.68
N ARG A 405 32.08 -4.31 6.58
CA ARG A 405 32.92 -4.22 5.40
C ARG A 405 33.51 -5.57 5.02
N ASN A 406 34.12 -6.26 5.99
CA ASN A 406 34.69 -7.58 5.77
C ASN A 406 33.64 -8.60 5.27
N PHE A 407 32.43 -8.55 5.82
CA PHE A 407 31.36 -9.46 5.43
C PHE A 407 30.85 -9.16 4.02
N VAL A 408 30.61 -7.90 3.68
CA VAL A 408 30.22 -7.48 2.32
C VAL A 408 31.27 -7.89 1.29
N ASP A 409 32.56 -7.69 1.58
CA ASP A 409 33.64 -8.15 0.70
C ASP A 409 33.65 -9.69 0.53
N LEU A 410 33.39 -10.44 1.58
CA LEU A 410 33.29 -11.91 1.52
C LEU A 410 32.05 -12.36 0.75
N LEU A 411 30.91 -11.66 0.91
CA LEU A 411 29.69 -11.92 0.15
C LEU A 411 29.88 -11.64 -1.34
N HIS A 412 30.57 -10.56 -1.71
CA HIS A 412 30.89 -10.25 -3.11
C HIS A 412 31.77 -11.33 -3.75
N VAL A 413 32.77 -11.81 -3.01
CA VAL A 413 33.60 -12.93 -3.47
C VAL A 413 32.78 -14.21 -3.58
N LEU A 414 31.93 -14.51 -2.59
CA LEU A 414 31.06 -15.69 -2.61
C LEU A 414 30.07 -15.66 -3.77
N TRP A 415 29.45 -14.51 -4.06
CA TRP A 415 28.58 -14.32 -5.23
C TRP A 415 29.26 -14.73 -6.54
N THR A 416 30.53 -14.35 -6.68
CA THR A 416 31.30 -14.64 -7.89
C THR A 416 31.72 -16.12 -7.97
N LEU A 417 31.87 -16.80 -6.83
CA LEU A 417 32.33 -18.20 -6.75
C LEU A 417 31.19 -19.23 -6.77
N ASP A 418 30.14 -18.99 -5.99
CA ASP A 418 29.04 -19.92 -5.74
C ASP A 418 27.78 -19.13 -5.31
N ARG A 419 26.89 -18.89 -6.27
CA ARG A 419 25.67 -18.09 -6.08
C ARG A 419 24.62 -18.80 -5.22
N ASP A 420 24.56 -20.12 -5.30
CA ASP A 420 23.62 -20.92 -4.49
C ASP A 420 24.06 -20.92 -3.02
N ALA A 421 25.37 -20.96 -2.78
CA ALA A 421 25.92 -20.78 -1.44
C ALA A 421 25.70 -19.36 -0.92
N TRP A 422 25.79 -18.35 -1.78
CA TRP A 422 25.44 -16.97 -1.43
C TRP A 422 23.97 -16.84 -1.00
N LYS A 423 23.03 -17.39 -1.78
CA LYS A 423 21.60 -17.39 -1.45
C LYS A 423 21.33 -18.09 -0.13
N ARG A 424 21.87 -19.29 0.06
CA ARG A 424 21.76 -20.06 1.31
C ARG A 424 22.38 -19.36 2.50
N LEU A 425 23.54 -18.72 2.33
CA LEU A 425 24.20 -18.00 3.43
C LEU A 425 23.35 -16.80 3.90
N LEU A 426 22.70 -16.10 2.97
CA LEU A 426 21.79 -15.00 3.32
C LEU A 426 20.50 -15.51 3.96
N ARG A 427 19.89 -16.55 3.40
CA ARG A 427 18.66 -17.16 3.93
C ARG A 427 18.89 -17.80 5.30
N ASP A 428 19.80 -18.77 5.38
CA ASP A 428 19.95 -19.63 6.57
C ASP A 428 20.93 -19.02 7.59
N GLY A 429 21.94 -18.29 7.10
CA GLY A 429 22.99 -17.72 7.95
C GLY A 429 22.64 -16.34 8.51
N ALA A 430 22.07 -15.48 7.67
CA ALA A 430 21.67 -14.12 8.02
C ALA A 430 20.17 -13.95 8.28
N ASP A 431 19.37 -15.01 8.15
CA ASP A 431 17.93 -15.01 8.45
C ASP A 431 17.14 -13.98 7.62
N ILE A 432 17.58 -13.77 6.37
CA ILE A 432 16.90 -12.85 5.47
C ILE A 432 15.79 -13.61 4.74
N PRO A 433 14.53 -13.18 4.85
CA PRO A 433 13.44 -13.80 4.10
C PRO A 433 13.68 -13.56 2.61
N PHE A 434 13.85 -14.65 1.87
CA PHE A 434 13.69 -14.62 0.42
C PHE A 434 12.21 -14.84 0.17
N THR A 435 11.53 -13.87 -0.42
CA THR A 435 10.24 -14.12 -1.07
C THR A 435 10.47 -15.18 -2.15
N GLY A 436 9.50 -16.10 -2.31
CA GLY A 436 9.61 -17.22 -3.24
C GLY A 436 9.96 -16.72 -4.64
N SER A 437 9.32 -15.64 -5.06
CA SER A 437 9.50 -14.95 -6.35
C SER A 437 10.93 -14.48 -6.66
N MET A 438 11.82 -14.35 -5.67
CA MET A 438 13.10 -13.67 -5.85
C MET A 438 14.21 -14.53 -6.45
N ARG A 439 14.59 -14.19 -7.69
CA ARG A 439 15.73 -14.79 -8.41
C ARG A 439 17.06 -14.17 -8.05
N LEU A 440 18.13 -14.89 -8.33
CA LEU A 440 19.47 -14.31 -8.34
C LEU A 440 19.67 -13.60 -9.69
N LEU A 441 20.32 -12.43 -9.68
CA LEU A 441 20.77 -11.74 -10.90
C LEU A 441 21.42 -12.70 -11.91
N PRO A 442 21.27 -12.49 -13.22
CA PRO A 442 21.91 -13.32 -14.24
C PRO A 442 23.46 -13.29 -14.14
N ALA A 443 24.12 -14.25 -14.82
CA ALA A 443 25.56 -14.56 -14.67
C ALA A 443 26.49 -13.33 -14.84
N ASP A 444 26.06 -12.41 -15.67
CA ASP A 444 26.73 -11.21 -16.15
C ASP A 444 26.52 -9.98 -15.26
N GLU A 445 25.55 -10.01 -14.35
CA GLU A 445 25.26 -8.93 -13.42
C GLU A 445 25.84 -9.21 -12.01
N THR A 446 26.38 -8.16 -11.39
CA THR A 446 26.93 -8.19 -10.03
C THR A 446 25.98 -7.47 -9.09
N PRO A 447 25.58 -8.07 -7.95
CA PRO A 447 24.73 -7.40 -6.99
C PRO A 447 25.45 -6.17 -6.47
N TYR A 448 24.71 -5.08 -6.32
CA TYR A 448 25.21 -3.91 -5.61
C TYR A 448 24.94 -4.06 -4.12
N PHE A 449 25.72 -3.33 -3.32
CA PHE A 449 25.49 -3.24 -1.89
C PHE A 449 25.04 -1.82 -1.54
N ALA A 450 23.83 -1.67 -1.04
CA ALA A 450 23.34 -0.38 -0.58
C ALA A 450 23.71 -0.16 0.89
N LEU A 451 24.22 1.01 1.24
CA LEU A 451 24.35 1.45 2.63
C LEU A 451 23.21 2.42 2.91
N ARG A 452 22.26 1.99 3.75
CA ARG A 452 21.09 2.79 4.09
C ARG A 452 21.37 3.64 5.32
N VAL A 453 21.23 4.94 5.14
CA VAL A 453 21.35 5.98 6.16
C VAL A 453 20.00 6.64 6.32
N SER A 454 19.28 6.25 7.36
CA SER A 454 18.01 6.87 7.74
C SER A 454 18.26 8.05 8.68
N PHE A 455 17.67 9.20 8.40
CA PHE A 455 17.77 10.36 9.26
C PHE A 455 16.94 10.16 10.54
N SER A 456 17.60 10.22 11.68
CA SER A 456 16.98 10.58 12.95
C SER A 456 17.86 11.61 13.67
N LYS A 457 17.25 12.60 14.32
CA LYS A 457 17.98 13.72 14.97
C LYS A 457 19.04 13.24 15.97
N ALA A 458 18.86 12.08 16.57
CA ALA A 458 19.78 11.51 17.56
C ALA A 458 20.97 10.74 16.94
N THR A 459 20.83 10.20 15.72
CA THR A 459 21.74 9.15 15.22
C THR A 459 22.42 9.49 13.91
N PHE A 460 21.94 10.50 13.20
CA PHE A 460 22.35 10.79 11.84
C PHE A 460 23.85 11.05 11.67
N HIS A 461 24.44 11.95 12.48
CA HIS A 461 25.88 12.22 12.39
C HIS A 461 26.72 10.97 12.67
N GLN A 462 26.25 10.11 13.56
CA GLN A 462 26.92 8.85 13.87
C GLN A 462 26.83 7.86 12.70
N GLN A 463 25.68 7.78 12.02
CA GLN A 463 25.50 6.93 10.84
C GLN A 463 26.31 7.43 9.64
N LEU A 464 26.39 8.74 9.41
CA LEU A 464 27.27 9.31 8.39
C LEU A 464 28.74 9.01 8.67
N THR A 465 29.17 9.20 9.92
CA THR A 465 30.54 8.86 10.34
C THR A 465 30.79 7.37 10.14
N SER A 466 29.81 6.52 10.44
CA SER A 466 29.89 5.07 10.22
C SER A 466 30.00 4.70 8.73
N CYS A 467 29.35 5.44 7.83
CA CYS A 467 29.52 5.26 6.38
C CYS A 467 30.91 5.63 5.91
N ILE A 468 31.44 6.76 6.41
CA ILE A 468 32.82 7.17 6.16
C ILE A 468 33.78 6.10 6.68
N ASP A 469 33.58 5.60 7.91
CA ASP A 469 34.40 4.54 8.50
C ASP A 469 34.33 3.24 7.68
N PHE A 470 33.15 2.86 7.18
CA PHE A 470 32.99 1.70 6.30
C PHE A 470 33.81 1.83 5.01
N ILE A 471 33.81 3.02 4.39
CA ILE A 471 34.54 3.27 3.14
C ILE A 471 36.04 3.43 3.38
N ARG A 472 36.43 4.06 4.49
CA ARG A 472 37.84 4.29 4.88
C ARG A 472 38.49 3.05 5.50
N SER A 473 37.72 2.05 5.89
CA SER A 473 38.18 0.86 6.61
C SER A 473 39.32 0.15 5.86
N PRO A 474 40.57 0.18 6.37
CA PRO A 474 41.73 -0.23 5.59
C PRO A 474 41.88 -1.76 5.61
N SER A 475 41.60 -2.39 4.47
CA SER A 475 41.81 -3.82 4.19
C SER A 475 41.04 -4.81 5.08
N LEU A 476 40.90 -6.04 4.59
CA LEU A 476 40.24 -7.12 5.31
C LEU A 476 40.95 -7.40 6.64
N SER A 477 40.20 -7.61 7.72
CA SER A 477 40.81 -8.12 8.97
C SER A 477 41.56 -9.42 8.71
N ALA A 478 42.61 -9.74 9.47
CA ALA A 478 43.38 -10.98 9.27
C ALA A 478 42.50 -12.25 9.19
N LYS A 479 41.40 -12.30 9.98
CA LYS A 479 40.41 -13.38 9.91
C LYS A 479 39.63 -13.39 8.59
N ALA A 480 39.20 -12.23 8.10
CA ALA A 480 38.48 -12.13 6.84
C ALA A 480 39.40 -12.33 5.62
N ALA A 481 40.65 -11.88 5.70
CA ALA A 481 41.68 -12.14 4.71
C ALA A 481 42.00 -13.65 4.63
N GLN A 482 42.12 -14.32 5.78
CA GLN A 482 42.28 -15.77 5.84
C GLN A 482 41.04 -16.48 5.28
N ALA A 483 39.84 -16.12 5.71
CA ALA A 483 38.61 -16.71 5.19
C ALA A 483 38.50 -16.54 3.67
N LYS A 484 38.82 -15.34 3.15
CA LYS A 484 38.91 -15.09 1.71
C LYS A 484 39.94 -15.99 1.03
N GLN A 485 41.14 -16.12 1.58
CA GLN A 485 42.17 -17.00 1.02
C GLN A 485 41.71 -18.46 1.03
N ASP A 486 41.00 -18.88 2.08
CA ASP A 486 40.42 -20.22 2.20
C ASP A 486 39.33 -20.43 1.14
N LEU A 487 38.43 -19.47 0.93
CA LEU A 487 37.42 -19.49 -0.16
C LEU A 487 38.08 -19.63 -1.54
N LEU A 488 39.11 -18.83 -1.80
CA LEU A 488 39.85 -18.87 -3.06
C LEU A 488 40.61 -20.18 -3.24
N SER A 489 41.17 -20.74 -2.16
CA SER A 489 41.90 -22.01 -2.21
C SER A 489 41.01 -23.23 -2.36
N ALA A 490 39.74 -23.14 -1.93
CA ALA A 490 38.72 -24.16 -2.13
C ALA A 490 38.25 -24.22 -3.60
N TYR A 491 38.53 -23.18 -4.39
CA TYR A 491 38.24 -23.10 -5.82
C TYR A 491 39.46 -23.53 -6.64
N ASN A 492 39.26 -24.28 -7.74
CA ASN A 492 40.34 -24.90 -8.50
C ASN A 492 41.44 -23.90 -8.93
N GLN A 493 42.70 -24.22 -8.63
CA GLN A 493 43.86 -23.35 -8.90
C GLN A 493 44.07 -23.01 -10.40
N ALA A 494 43.49 -23.77 -11.33
CA ALA A 494 43.59 -23.51 -12.77
C ALA A 494 42.69 -22.35 -13.23
N ASP A 495 41.52 -22.17 -12.61
CA ASP A 495 40.54 -21.13 -12.96
C ASP A 495 40.82 -19.80 -12.24
N MET A 496 41.67 -19.82 -11.22
CA MET A 496 42.04 -18.67 -10.40
C MET A 496 42.64 -17.47 -11.17
N LYS A 497 43.42 -17.73 -12.23
CA LYS A 497 44.01 -16.64 -13.04
C LYS A 497 42.96 -15.92 -13.90
N HIS A 498 41.95 -16.64 -14.36
CA HIS A 498 40.83 -16.07 -15.10
C HIS A 498 39.89 -15.33 -14.14
N PHE A 499 39.61 -15.94 -12.98
CA PHE A 499 38.80 -15.33 -11.92
C PHE A 499 39.36 -13.99 -11.41
N GLN A 500 40.67 -13.89 -11.18
CA GLN A 500 41.28 -12.62 -10.75
C GLN A 500 41.17 -11.51 -11.80
N SER A 501 41.10 -11.86 -13.09
CA SER A 501 40.82 -10.89 -14.16
C SER A 501 39.34 -10.53 -14.30
N GLU A 502 38.43 -11.34 -13.75
CA GLU A 502 36.98 -11.18 -13.85
C GLU A 502 36.33 -10.59 -12.60
N LEU A 503 37.03 -10.57 -11.46
CA LEU A 503 36.57 -9.93 -10.23
C LEU A 503 36.34 -8.43 -10.48
N ARG A 504 35.06 -8.07 -10.61
CA ARG A 504 34.62 -6.69 -10.75
C ARG A 504 34.77 -5.94 -9.41
N PRO A 505 34.95 -4.61 -9.46
CA PRO A 505 34.92 -3.78 -8.26
C PRO A 505 33.63 -3.98 -7.46
N LEU A 506 33.72 -3.84 -6.13
CA LEU A 506 32.56 -3.85 -5.27
C LEU A 506 31.79 -2.54 -5.48
N ARG A 507 30.57 -2.66 -6.02
CA ARG A 507 29.68 -1.51 -6.22
C ARG A 507 28.90 -1.23 -4.95
N VAL A 508 29.09 -0.03 -4.39
CA VAL A 508 28.38 0.43 -3.20
C VAL A 508 27.46 1.58 -3.58
N ARG A 509 26.19 1.47 -3.23
CA ARG A 509 25.18 2.52 -3.35
C ARG A 509 24.97 3.17 -1.99
N LEU A 510 24.79 4.49 -1.95
CA LEU A 510 24.41 5.19 -0.72
C LEU A 510 22.93 5.54 -0.79
N GLN A 511 22.16 5.12 0.20
CA GLN A 511 20.73 5.46 0.27
C GLN A 511 20.52 6.41 1.44
N PHE A 512 20.10 7.63 1.14
CA PHE A 512 19.77 8.63 2.14
C PHE A 512 18.26 8.77 2.22
N GLN A 513 17.71 8.39 3.37
CA GLN A 513 16.28 8.46 3.61
C GLN A 513 15.99 9.44 4.74
N ILE A 514 15.12 10.40 4.52
CA ILE A 514 14.61 11.27 5.58
C ILE A 514 13.31 10.65 6.08
N HIS A 515 13.26 10.26 7.36
CA HIS A 515 12.06 9.74 8.00
C HIS A 515 11.59 10.74 9.05
N GLY A 516 10.31 11.14 8.99
CA GLY A 516 9.64 11.95 10.01
C GLY A 516 9.04 13.25 9.48
N ALA A 517 7.77 13.47 9.81
CA ALA A 517 7.04 14.73 9.60
C ALA A 517 7.51 15.85 10.55
N ASP A 518 8.21 15.50 11.64
CA ASP A 518 8.56 16.43 12.73
C ASP A 518 9.91 17.16 12.55
N LEU A 519 10.50 17.15 11.35
CA LEU A 519 11.77 17.84 11.11
C LEU A 519 11.54 19.32 10.82
N SER A 520 12.19 20.18 11.61
CA SER A 520 12.20 21.60 11.29
C SER A 520 12.93 21.84 9.98
N SER A 521 12.55 22.90 9.25
CA SER A 521 13.20 23.24 7.97
C SER A 521 14.73 23.35 8.09
N GLY A 522 15.23 23.87 9.22
CA GLY A 522 16.66 23.96 9.49
C GLY A 522 17.35 22.62 9.78
N ASP A 523 16.64 21.62 10.31
CA ASP A 523 17.20 20.28 10.52
C ASP A 523 17.45 19.56 9.18
N VAL A 524 16.59 19.78 8.18
CA VAL A 524 16.73 19.23 6.82
C VAL A 524 17.88 19.89 6.06
N ASP A 525 18.06 21.20 6.20
CA ASP A 525 19.18 21.89 5.57
C ASP A 525 20.51 21.42 6.18
N ALA A 526 20.57 21.28 7.52
CA ALA A 526 21.72 20.70 8.20
C ALA A 526 21.99 19.25 7.75
N PHE A 527 20.94 18.46 7.54
CA PHE A 527 21.04 17.12 6.97
C PHE A 527 21.68 17.14 5.58
N LEU A 528 21.15 17.92 4.64
CA LEU A 528 21.67 17.98 3.27
C LEU A 528 23.11 18.50 3.25
N ILE A 529 23.45 19.49 4.07
CA ILE A 529 24.84 19.96 4.22
C ILE A 529 25.75 18.83 4.70
N ALA A 530 25.32 18.05 5.68
CA ALA A 530 26.11 16.93 6.19
C ALA A 530 26.25 15.79 5.17
N VAL A 531 25.20 15.51 4.39
CA VAL A 531 25.25 14.56 3.26
C VAL A 531 26.25 15.03 2.20
N VAL A 532 26.16 16.30 1.77
CA VAL A 532 27.10 16.94 0.83
C VAL A 532 28.55 16.80 1.31
N ASN A 533 28.82 17.18 2.56
CA ASN A 533 30.17 17.10 3.11
C ASN A 533 30.65 15.65 3.23
N THR A 534 29.76 14.71 3.59
CA THR A 534 30.10 13.29 3.70
C THR A 534 30.46 12.70 2.34
N ILE A 535 29.69 13.02 1.32
CA ILE A 535 29.94 12.59 -0.05
C ILE A 535 31.24 13.18 -0.59
N GLU A 536 31.52 14.45 -0.33
CA GLU A 536 32.79 15.10 -0.67
C GLU A 536 33.98 14.39 0.02
N ASP A 537 33.85 14.08 1.30
CA ASP A 537 34.84 13.35 2.10
C ASP A 537 35.10 11.92 1.59
N ILE A 538 34.04 11.25 1.13
CA ILE A 538 34.11 9.92 0.53
C ILE A 538 34.81 9.98 -0.82
N LYS A 539 34.39 10.90 -1.70
CA LYS A 539 34.95 11.05 -3.04
C LYS A 539 36.43 11.41 -2.99
N THR A 540 36.81 12.39 -2.16
CA THR A 540 38.22 12.77 -1.98
C THR A 540 39.08 11.62 -1.44
N HIS A 541 38.50 10.70 -0.67
CA HIS A 541 39.21 9.49 -0.23
C HIS A 541 39.34 8.46 -1.35
N LEU A 542 38.29 8.21 -2.11
CA LEU A 542 38.31 7.28 -3.25
C LEU A 542 39.32 7.75 -4.32
N ASP A 543 39.29 9.04 -4.70
CA ASP A 543 40.23 9.64 -5.66
C ASP A 543 41.70 9.50 -5.21
N ARG A 544 41.96 9.62 -3.90
CA ARG A 544 43.31 9.42 -3.33
C ARG A 544 43.73 7.95 -3.35
N SER A 545 42.78 7.03 -3.18
CA SER A 545 43.03 5.59 -3.16
C SER A 545 43.31 5.05 -4.57
N GLU A 546 42.67 5.58 -5.61
CA GLU A 546 42.93 5.21 -7.01
C GLU A 546 44.36 5.58 -7.45
N GLY A 547 44.95 6.64 -6.89
CA GLY A 547 46.34 7.02 -7.15
C GLY A 547 47.41 6.10 -6.54
N ALA A 548 47.03 5.13 -5.68
CA ALA A 548 47.94 4.32 -4.86
C ALA A 548 47.93 2.82 -5.22
N HIS A 549 47.94 2.49 -6.52
CA HIS A 549 47.85 1.11 -7.05
C HIS A 549 49.00 0.13 -6.69
N ASP A 550 49.90 0.44 -5.76
CA ASP A 550 51.10 -0.36 -5.47
C ASP A 550 50.97 -1.36 -4.30
N THR A 551 49.80 -1.57 -3.69
CA THR A 551 49.64 -2.61 -2.66
C THR A 551 48.56 -3.66 -2.99
N PRO A 552 48.92 -4.95 -3.19
CA PRO A 552 48.03 -6.01 -3.68
C PRO A 552 47.07 -6.59 -2.62
N THR A 553 46.87 -5.90 -1.49
CA THR A 553 46.09 -6.44 -0.36
C THR A 553 44.60 -6.09 -0.40
N SER A 554 44.19 -5.11 -1.21
CA SER A 554 42.77 -4.80 -1.48
C SER A 554 42.42 -5.21 -2.91
N LEU A 555 41.66 -6.29 -3.08
CA LEU A 555 41.24 -6.79 -4.40
C LEU A 555 39.88 -6.24 -4.85
N THR A 556 39.13 -5.55 -4.00
CA THR A 556 37.83 -4.94 -4.33
C THR A 556 37.96 -3.43 -4.20
N SER A 557 38.30 -2.75 -5.30
CA SER A 557 38.09 -1.30 -5.36
C SER A 557 36.62 -1.02 -5.12
N VAL A 558 36.35 -0.05 -4.26
CA VAL A 558 34.99 0.39 -3.95
C VAL A 558 34.64 1.47 -4.95
N VAL A 559 33.57 1.25 -5.70
CA VAL A 559 33.02 2.27 -6.59
C VAL A 559 31.69 2.71 -6.02
N LEU A 560 31.53 4.02 -5.85
CA LEU A 560 30.26 4.62 -5.49
C LEU A 560 29.36 4.63 -6.72
N ASP A 561 28.32 3.80 -6.72
CA ASP A 561 27.49 3.48 -7.89
C ASP A 561 26.27 4.40 -8.06
N ALA A 562 25.60 4.76 -6.97
CA ALA A 562 24.49 5.73 -7.03
C ALA A 562 24.12 6.29 -5.66
N THR A 563 23.30 7.34 -5.70
CA THR A 563 22.62 7.90 -4.53
C THR A 563 21.11 7.77 -4.69
N ASP A 564 20.43 7.19 -3.71
CA ASP A 564 18.98 7.29 -3.58
C ASP A 564 18.65 8.37 -2.56
N LEU A 565 17.71 9.25 -2.91
CA LEU A 565 17.34 10.40 -2.10
C LEU A 565 15.82 10.47 -1.93
N ASP A 566 15.36 10.34 -0.70
CA ASP A 566 13.94 10.46 -0.35
C ASP A 566 13.68 11.76 0.43
N LEU A 567 13.08 12.74 -0.25
CA LEU A 567 12.59 14.02 0.29
C LEU A 567 11.06 14.11 0.24
N SER A 568 10.33 13.00 0.13
CA SER A 568 8.86 13.00 0.04
C SER A 568 8.15 13.64 1.25
N SER A 569 8.81 13.72 2.40
CA SER A 569 8.24 14.37 3.59
C SER A 569 8.53 15.87 3.68
N GLN A 570 9.32 16.45 2.77
CA GLN A 570 9.92 17.77 2.94
C GLN A 570 9.76 18.65 1.70
N GLU A 571 9.35 19.89 1.90
CA GLU A 571 9.26 20.90 0.84
C GLU A 571 10.65 21.22 0.26
N VAL A 572 10.74 21.47 -1.03
CA VAL A 572 12.02 21.74 -1.67
C VAL A 572 12.28 23.24 -1.84
N THR A 573 13.08 23.82 -0.94
CA THR A 573 13.47 25.24 -1.00
C THR A 573 14.63 25.51 -1.97
N ALA A 574 14.85 26.78 -2.33
CA ALA A 574 15.94 27.21 -3.20
C ALA A 574 17.34 26.84 -2.67
N ASP A 575 17.54 26.92 -1.36
CA ASP A 575 18.82 26.59 -0.73
C ASP A 575 19.05 25.07 -0.76
N ARG A 576 18.00 24.26 -0.56
CA ARG A 576 18.04 22.81 -0.74
C ARG A 576 18.37 22.44 -2.18
N ALA A 577 17.75 23.11 -3.16
CA ALA A 577 18.07 22.93 -4.58
C ALA A 577 19.56 23.19 -4.85
N ARG A 578 20.15 24.27 -4.31
CA ARG A 578 21.59 24.55 -4.43
C ARG A 578 22.47 23.45 -3.82
N LEU A 579 22.09 22.90 -2.68
CA LEU A 579 22.81 21.79 -2.06
C LEU A 579 22.76 20.53 -2.93
N LEU A 580 21.62 20.25 -3.56
CA LEU A 580 21.48 19.13 -4.50
C LEU A 580 22.31 19.34 -5.78
N MET A 581 22.39 20.57 -6.32
CA MET A 581 23.32 20.85 -7.44
C MET A 581 24.78 20.62 -7.04
N ARG A 582 25.14 20.91 -5.78
CA ARG A 582 26.48 20.63 -5.29
C ARG A 582 26.75 19.12 -5.22
N LEU A 583 25.75 18.30 -4.85
CA LEU A 583 25.85 16.84 -4.93
C LEU A 583 26.11 16.38 -6.37
N GLU A 584 25.36 16.90 -7.33
CA GLU A 584 25.54 16.62 -8.75
C GLU A 584 26.97 16.98 -9.23
N SER A 585 27.53 18.10 -8.77
CA SER A 585 28.89 18.52 -9.12
C SER A 585 29.98 17.52 -8.70
N PHE A 586 29.68 16.63 -7.74
CA PHE A 586 30.57 15.52 -7.39
C PHE A 586 30.46 14.33 -8.35
N GLY A 587 29.63 14.38 -9.40
CA GLY A 587 29.55 13.36 -10.44
C GLY A 587 28.99 12.03 -9.97
N ILE A 588 28.21 12.03 -8.88
CA ILE A 588 27.51 10.85 -8.37
C ILE A 588 26.06 10.96 -8.83
N PRO A 589 25.51 9.92 -9.48
CA PRO A 589 24.18 9.98 -10.04
C PRO A 589 23.17 9.84 -8.92
N PHE A 590 21.98 10.37 -9.17
CA PHE A 590 20.81 9.90 -8.49
C PHE A 590 20.25 8.69 -9.24
N HIS A 591 19.81 7.66 -8.53
CA HIS A 591 19.12 6.52 -9.14
C HIS A 591 17.62 6.62 -8.89
N ASN A 592 17.23 6.82 -7.64
CA ASN A 592 15.86 7.14 -7.24
C ASN A 592 15.81 8.48 -6.50
N VAL A 593 14.94 9.39 -6.96
CA VAL A 593 14.68 10.65 -6.28
C VAL A 593 13.20 10.78 -5.99
N LYS A 594 12.84 10.94 -4.72
CA LYS A 594 11.47 11.28 -4.30
C LYS A 594 11.42 12.71 -3.80
N LEU A 595 10.50 13.49 -4.33
CA LEU A 595 10.34 14.91 -4.03
C LEU A 595 8.91 15.18 -3.62
N ARG A 596 8.72 16.12 -2.68
CA ARG A 596 7.43 16.76 -2.45
C ARG A 596 7.46 18.17 -2.99
N LEU A 597 6.55 18.51 -3.91
CA LEU A 597 6.40 19.87 -4.42
C LEU A 597 5.35 20.60 -3.56
N ASN A 598 5.46 21.93 -3.46
CA ASN A 598 4.73 22.66 -2.43
C ASN A 598 3.25 22.79 -2.79
N ARG A 599 2.40 22.79 -1.76
CA ARG A 599 1.05 23.31 -1.91
C ARG A 599 1.16 24.77 -1.50
N GLY A 600 1.18 25.70 -2.46
CA GLY A 600 1.11 27.13 -2.15
C GLY A 600 0.03 27.35 -1.09
N SER A 601 0.43 27.69 0.13
CA SER A 601 -0.50 27.83 1.23
C SER A 601 -1.44 28.96 0.84
N SER A 602 -2.72 28.66 0.65
CA SER A 602 -3.76 29.63 0.32
C SER A 602 -4.05 30.63 1.46
N GLN A 603 -3.18 30.70 2.46
CA GLN A 603 -3.16 31.68 3.54
C GLN A 603 -1.96 32.62 3.39
N VAL A 604 -1.97 33.46 2.36
CA VAL A 604 -1.24 34.73 2.39
C VAL A 604 -2.15 35.79 1.77
N ASP A 605 -3.11 36.26 2.55
CA ASP A 605 -3.53 37.65 2.43
C ASP A 605 -2.35 38.48 2.94
N ASP A 606 -1.91 39.41 2.11
CA ASP A 606 -0.85 40.39 2.30
C ASP A 606 0.60 39.97 1.98
N VAL A 607 1.12 40.73 0.99
CA VAL A 607 2.51 40.91 0.53
C VAL A 607 2.87 40.12 -0.73
N GLU A 608 3.31 40.89 -1.73
CA GLU A 608 3.90 40.50 -3.01
C GLU A 608 5.04 39.46 -2.84
N GLU A 609 4.71 38.18 -2.65
CA GLU A 609 5.69 37.11 -2.84
C GLU A 609 5.87 36.86 -4.34
N GLU A 610 7.07 37.20 -4.81
CA GLU A 610 7.55 37.19 -6.19
C GLU A 610 7.39 35.81 -6.91
N PRO A 611 7.44 35.78 -8.26
CA PRO A 611 7.38 34.57 -9.11
C PRO A 611 8.58 33.60 -8.99
N HIS A 612 9.21 33.50 -7.81
CA HIS A 612 10.43 32.75 -7.61
C HIS A 612 10.24 31.24 -7.41
N SER A 613 9.03 30.74 -7.07
CA SER A 613 8.80 29.29 -6.85
C SER A 613 9.11 28.45 -8.09
N VAL A 614 8.61 28.86 -9.27
CA VAL A 614 8.81 28.14 -10.55
C VAL A 614 10.29 28.10 -10.94
N ALA A 615 11.01 29.21 -10.77
CA ALA A 615 12.44 29.27 -11.05
C ALA A 615 13.26 28.40 -10.09
N HIS A 616 12.74 28.07 -8.90
CA HIS A 616 13.38 27.16 -7.95
C HIS A 616 13.16 25.70 -8.33
N VAL A 617 11.93 25.32 -8.69
CA VAL A 617 11.61 23.96 -9.18
C VAL A 617 12.34 23.67 -10.49
N ASP A 618 12.36 24.60 -11.44
CA ASP A 618 13.15 24.46 -12.67
C ASP A 618 14.65 24.28 -12.38
N ARG A 619 15.21 25.04 -11.44
CA ARG A 619 16.63 24.92 -11.04
C ARG A 619 16.92 23.61 -10.32
N LEU A 620 16.02 23.18 -9.44
CA LEU A 620 16.09 21.90 -8.74
C LEU A 620 16.08 20.76 -9.76
N LEU A 621 15.05 20.72 -10.60
CA LEU A 621 14.87 19.63 -11.55
C LEU A 621 15.98 19.65 -12.59
N SER A 622 16.48 20.82 -13.00
CA SER A 622 17.66 20.90 -13.88
C SER A 622 18.94 20.34 -13.24
N ALA A 623 19.04 20.35 -11.91
CA ALA A 623 20.19 19.82 -11.19
C ALA A 623 20.05 18.33 -10.84
N VAL A 624 18.82 17.88 -10.60
CA VAL A 624 18.51 16.46 -10.38
C VAL A 624 18.48 15.71 -11.73
N LEU A 625 18.11 16.40 -12.81
CA LEU A 625 17.90 15.89 -14.16
C LEU A 625 18.70 16.73 -15.18
N PRO A 626 20.03 16.59 -15.24
CA PRO A 626 20.84 17.37 -16.16
C PRO A 626 20.40 17.20 -17.61
N ALA A 627 20.08 18.31 -18.28
CA ALA A 627 19.48 18.31 -19.62
C ALA A 627 20.48 17.95 -20.75
N ARG A 628 21.80 18.06 -20.52
CA ARG A 628 22.83 17.77 -21.53
C ARG A 628 24.15 17.35 -20.89
N TRP A 629 24.48 16.06 -20.98
CA TRP A 629 25.85 15.62 -20.81
C TRP A 629 26.65 15.85 -22.10
N SER A 630 27.89 16.33 -21.96
CA SER A 630 28.80 16.54 -23.08
C SER A 630 29.07 15.22 -23.81
N ARG A 631 28.90 15.23 -25.13
CA ARG A 631 29.01 14.08 -26.06
C ARG A 631 30.43 13.53 -26.22
N ASP A 632 31.40 14.08 -25.48
CA ASP A 632 32.84 13.82 -25.67
C ASP A 632 33.38 12.66 -24.82
N SER A 633 32.59 12.05 -23.92
CA SER A 633 32.96 10.79 -23.29
C SER A 633 32.56 9.62 -24.19
N THR A 634 33.50 9.11 -24.98
CA THR A 634 33.32 7.95 -25.88
C THR A 634 33.18 6.61 -25.15
N GLU A 635 32.86 6.60 -23.86
CA GLU A 635 32.56 5.39 -23.10
C GLU A 635 31.05 5.17 -23.08
N GLU A 636 30.58 4.23 -23.92
CA GLU A 636 29.21 3.67 -23.94
C GLU A 636 28.77 3.04 -22.59
N THR A 637 29.58 3.16 -21.54
CA THR A 637 29.43 2.47 -20.25
C THR A 637 29.07 3.39 -19.08
N SER A 638 28.79 4.68 -19.28
CA SER A 638 28.44 5.57 -18.15
C SER A 638 27.06 5.20 -17.57
N PRO A 639 26.97 4.66 -16.33
CA PRO A 639 25.74 4.13 -15.71
C PRO A 639 24.86 5.22 -15.07
N TRP A 640 25.24 6.49 -15.24
CA TRP A 640 24.66 7.63 -14.55
C TRP A 640 23.34 8.06 -15.21
N ARG A 641 22.21 7.49 -14.77
CA ARG A 641 20.86 7.92 -15.16
C ARG A 641 19.92 7.83 -13.95
N THR A 642 19.26 8.94 -13.61
CA THR A 642 18.13 8.94 -12.68
C THR A 642 17.01 8.10 -13.27
N GLN A 643 16.92 6.83 -12.86
CA GLN A 643 15.97 5.89 -13.46
C GLN A 643 14.55 6.20 -13.03
N THR A 644 14.37 6.57 -11.76
CA THR A 644 13.06 6.80 -11.16
C THR A 644 12.97 8.17 -10.50
N LEU A 645 11.95 8.93 -10.90
CA LEU A 645 11.54 10.18 -10.27
C LEU A 645 10.16 9.98 -9.67
N SER A 646 10.02 10.13 -8.36
CA SER A 646 8.73 10.14 -7.66
C SER A 646 8.43 11.56 -7.20
N VAL A 647 7.22 12.02 -7.50
CA VAL A 647 6.72 13.33 -7.09
C VAL A 647 5.45 13.11 -6.28
N ASP A 648 5.44 13.65 -5.08
CA ASP A 648 4.30 13.63 -4.16
C ASP A 648 3.75 15.05 -4.00
N GLN A 649 2.49 15.27 -4.37
CA GLN A 649 1.83 16.59 -4.42
C GLN A 649 2.55 17.59 -5.35
N ALA A 650 1.79 18.45 -6.02
CA ALA A 650 2.34 19.58 -6.77
C ALA A 650 1.23 20.60 -7.04
N ASP A 651 1.54 21.89 -6.96
CA ASP A 651 0.64 22.88 -7.55
C ASP A 651 0.72 22.86 -9.09
N LEU A 652 -0.19 23.56 -9.76
CA LEU A 652 -0.23 23.61 -11.23
C LEU A 652 1.07 24.17 -11.85
N THR A 653 1.68 25.18 -11.24
CA THR A 653 2.87 25.85 -11.78
C THR A 653 4.14 25.00 -11.63
N GLU A 654 4.29 24.36 -10.47
CA GLU A 654 5.37 23.42 -10.20
C GLU A 654 5.23 22.16 -11.05
N PHE A 655 4.00 21.66 -11.24
CA PHE A 655 3.73 20.54 -12.12
C PHE A 655 4.04 20.86 -13.60
N ALA A 656 3.73 22.08 -14.04
CA ALA A 656 4.09 22.54 -15.38
C ALA A 656 5.62 22.63 -15.58
N SER A 657 6.34 23.11 -14.56
CA SER A 657 7.82 23.14 -14.51
C SER A 657 8.41 21.72 -14.54
N LEU A 658 7.81 20.80 -13.78
CA LEU A 658 8.15 19.38 -13.79
C LEU A 658 8.03 18.79 -15.18
N CYS A 659 6.86 18.91 -15.80
CA CYS A 659 6.59 18.40 -17.14
C CYS A 659 7.53 19.03 -18.18
N SER A 660 7.75 20.34 -18.09
CA SER A 660 8.69 21.06 -18.97
C SER A 660 10.11 20.54 -18.85
N THR A 661 10.57 20.24 -17.63
CA THR A 661 11.91 19.71 -17.39
C THR A 661 12.02 18.27 -17.88
N VAL A 662 11.08 17.43 -17.46
CA VAL A 662 10.98 16.02 -17.85
C VAL A 662 11.02 15.85 -19.38
N SER A 663 10.26 16.66 -20.12
CA SER A 663 10.21 16.63 -21.59
C SER A 663 11.58 16.83 -22.27
N ARG A 664 12.52 17.49 -21.58
CA ARG A 664 13.87 17.80 -22.08
C ARG A 664 14.91 16.80 -21.61
N THR A 665 14.57 15.93 -20.66
CA THR A 665 15.52 14.99 -20.04
C THR A 665 15.50 13.65 -20.75
N GLN A 666 16.68 13.07 -20.96
CA GLN A 666 16.85 11.75 -21.60
C GLN A 666 17.23 10.64 -20.61
N HIS A 667 17.12 10.94 -19.32
CA HIS A 667 17.67 10.10 -18.26
C HIS A 667 16.60 9.47 -17.37
N VAL A 668 15.39 10.06 -17.30
CA VAL A 668 14.26 9.53 -16.53
C VAL A 668 13.52 8.49 -17.35
N LYS A 669 13.42 7.26 -16.84
CA LYS A 669 12.63 6.19 -17.46
C LYS A 669 11.29 5.98 -16.77
N ASN A 670 11.27 6.15 -15.45
CA ASN A 670 10.13 5.89 -14.58
C ASN A 670 9.70 7.19 -13.90
N LEU A 671 8.44 7.57 -14.07
CA LEU A 671 7.81 8.68 -13.38
C LEU A 671 6.71 8.15 -12.47
N GLN A 672 6.79 8.43 -11.18
CA GLN A 672 5.74 8.12 -10.21
C GLN A 672 5.10 9.42 -9.73
N LEU A 673 3.80 9.56 -9.92
CA LEU A 673 3.01 10.69 -9.44
C LEU A 673 2.14 10.17 -8.29
N ARG A 674 2.23 10.82 -7.14
CA ARG A 674 1.46 10.47 -5.94
C ARG A 674 0.68 11.67 -5.46
N SER A 675 -0.64 11.53 -5.31
CA SER A 675 -1.51 12.59 -4.80
C SER A 675 -1.32 13.94 -5.51
N VAL A 676 -0.97 13.93 -6.80
CA VAL A 676 -0.66 15.13 -7.57
C VAL A 676 -1.94 15.81 -8.05
N PHE A 677 -3.01 15.04 -8.28
CA PHE A 677 -4.31 15.56 -8.66
C PHE A 677 -5.24 15.77 -7.46
N LEU A 678 -4.78 15.39 -6.27
CA LEU A 678 -5.54 15.46 -5.05
C LEU A 678 -5.88 16.92 -4.70
N PHE A 679 -7.17 17.21 -4.51
CA PHE A 679 -7.73 18.53 -4.23
C PHE A 679 -7.73 19.56 -5.37
N ASP A 680 -7.34 19.17 -6.59
CA ASP A 680 -7.39 20.09 -7.73
C ASP A 680 -8.82 20.30 -8.22
N SER A 681 -9.12 21.51 -8.70
CA SER A 681 -10.34 21.75 -9.47
C SER A 681 -10.29 21.03 -10.83
N PRO A 682 -11.44 20.71 -11.46
CA PRO A 682 -11.46 20.07 -12.79
C PRO A 682 -10.66 20.81 -13.86
N PHE A 683 -10.56 22.14 -13.75
CA PHE A 683 -9.75 22.96 -14.65
C PHE A 683 -8.24 22.80 -14.42
N GLU A 684 -7.80 22.74 -13.16
CA GLU A 684 -6.39 22.48 -12.82
C GLU A 684 -5.98 21.07 -13.23
N ARG A 685 -6.83 20.07 -12.99
CA ARG A 685 -6.63 18.69 -13.47
C ARG A 685 -6.45 18.67 -14.98
N TYR A 686 -7.34 19.35 -15.73
CA TYR A 686 -7.23 19.47 -17.18
C TYR A 686 -5.87 20.03 -17.62
N LEU A 687 -5.41 21.11 -17.00
CA LEU A 687 -4.13 21.72 -17.34
C LEU A 687 -2.94 20.83 -16.94
N LYS A 688 -2.99 20.14 -15.80
CA LYS A 688 -1.95 19.18 -15.42
C LYS A 688 -1.89 18.02 -16.43
N TRP A 689 -3.02 17.46 -16.84
CA TRP A 689 -3.03 16.46 -17.91
C TRP A 689 -2.46 16.97 -19.21
N GLN A 690 -2.75 18.23 -19.58
CA GLN A 690 -2.17 18.87 -20.76
C GLN A 690 -0.64 18.92 -20.69
N TRP A 691 -0.10 19.35 -19.56
CA TRP A 691 1.34 19.38 -19.33
C TRP A 691 1.97 17.99 -19.34
N LEU A 692 1.34 17.02 -18.69
CA LEU A 692 1.84 15.65 -18.59
C LEU A 692 1.86 14.98 -19.96
N VAL A 693 0.74 15.01 -20.69
CA VAL A 693 0.65 14.45 -22.05
C VAL A 693 1.70 15.13 -22.94
N GLN A 694 1.79 16.46 -22.91
CA GLN A 694 2.80 17.18 -23.70
C GLN A 694 4.24 16.77 -23.37
N ALA A 695 4.55 16.54 -22.09
CA ALA A 695 5.87 16.09 -21.69
C ALA A 695 6.18 14.68 -22.18
N LEU A 696 5.19 13.79 -22.17
CA LEU A 696 5.32 12.40 -22.58
C LEU A 696 5.28 12.22 -24.12
N SER A 697 4.54 13.06 -24.85
CA SER A 697 4.50 13.07 -26.32
C SER A 697 5.78 13.60 -26.97
N GLY A 698 6.65 14.26 -26.20
CA GLY A 698 7.86 14.87 -26.73
C GLY A 698 8.82 13.83 -27.28
N SER A 699 9.27 13.99 -28.52
CA SER A 699 10.28 13.12 -29.17
C SER A 699 11.61 12.97 -28.40
N SER A 700 11.85 13.82 -27.40
CA SER A 700 13.02 13.80 -26.51
C SER A 700 12.78 13.10 -25.17
N SER A 701 11.53 12.75 -24.83
CA SER A 701 11.20 12.09 -23.57
C SER A 701 11.75 10.67 -23.57
N SER A 702 12.47 10.30 -22.51
CA SER A 702 12.91 8.93 -22.25
C SER A 702 11.95 8.14 -21.35
N ILE A 703 10.85 8.77 -20.89
CA ILE A 703 9.91 8.14 -19.97
C ILE A 703 9.08 7.13 -20.73
N LYS A 704 9.10 5.90 -20.22
CA LYS A 704 8.33 4.77 -20.74
C LYS A 704 7.37 4.21 -19.71
N HIS A 705 7.66 4.43 -18.42
CA HIS A 705 6.89 3.91 -17.32
C HIS A 705 6.32 5.06 -16.51
N VAL A 706 4.99 5.08 -16.38
CA VAL A 706 4.27 6.08 -15.60
C VAL A 706 3.42 5.35 -14.57
N ALA A 707 3.60 5.70 -13.29
CA ALA A 707 2.75 5.24 -12.21
C ALA A 707 1.98 6.43 -11.63
N ILE A 708 0.67 6.31 -11.55
CA ILE A 708 -0.23 7.34 -11.01
C ILE A 708 -0.94 6.71 -9.82
N ASN A 709 -0.54 7.15 -8.63
CA ASN A 709 -1.10 6.70 -7.36
C ASN A 709 -1.95 7.81 -6.79
N GLU A 710 -3.23 7.81 -7.12
CA GLU A 710 -4.18 8.85 -6.75
C GLU A 710 -5.29 8.24 -5.90
N THR A 711 -5.85 9.01 -4.98
CA THR A 711 -6.98 8.52 -4.20
C THR A 711 -8.25 8.51 -5.04
N GLU A 712 -8.42 9.47 -5.97
CA GLU A 712 -9.61 9.61 -6.83
C GLU A 712 -9.26 10.08 -8.26
N LEU A 713 -9.48 9.22 -9.26
CA LEU A 713 -9.52 9.59 -10.68
C LEU A 713 -10.96 9.97 -11.07
N GLU A 714 -11.13 11.12 -11.71
CA GLU A 714 -12.42 11.69 -12.11
C GLU A 714 -12.65 11.60 -13.62
N LEU A 715 -13.91 11.59 -14.06
CA LEU A 715 -14.24 11.60 -15.50
C LEU A 715 -13.65 12.81 -16.23
N SER A 716 -13.47 13.92 -15.52
CA SER A 716 -12.81 15.14 -16.01
C SER A 716 -11.38 14.88 -16.50
N ASP A 717 -10.65 13.94 -15.89
CA ASP A 717 -9.30 13.53 -16.29
C ASP A 717 -9.29 12.86 -17.67
N ALA A 718 -10.21 11.91 -17.87
CA ALA A 718 -10.33 11.20 -19.13
C ALA A 718 -10.74 12.14 -20.27
N VAL A 719 -11.67 13.06 -19.99
CA VAL A 719 -12.10 14.09 -20.95
C VAL A 719 -10.96 15.03 -21.27
N ALA A 720 -10.13 15.41 -20.29
CA ALA A 720 -8.97 16.23 -20.51
C ALA A 720 -7.99 15.55 -21.48
N VAL A 721 -7.59 14.31 -21.19
CA VAL A 721 -6.66 13.54 -22.04
C VAL A 721 -7.22 13.36 -23.45
N ALA A 722 -8.50 13.02 -23.59
CA ALA A 722 -9.15 12.89 -24.89
C ALA A 722 -9.11 14.21 -25.69
N SER A 723 -9.44 15.34 -25.05
CA SER A 723 -9.42 16.65 -25.69
C SER A 723 -8.02 17.05 -26.17
N ILE A 724 -6.98 16.75 -25.37
CA ILE A 724 -5.58 17.04 -25.70
C ILE A 724 -5.12 16.25 -26.93
N LEU A 725 -5.53 14.99 -27.03
CA LEU A 725 -5.17 14.12 -28.15
C LEU A 725 -5.96 14.44 -29.42
N GLU A 726 -7.23 14.86 -29.29
CA GLU A 726 -8.05 15.35 -30.41
C GLU A 726 -7.53 16.67 -31.00
N ASP A 727 -6.93 17.55 -30.18
CA ASP A 727 -6.33 18.83 -30.60
C ASP A 727 -5.03 18.67 -31.44
N GLY A 728 -4.67 17.45 -31.85
CA GLY A 728 -3.62 17.17 -32.81
C GLY A 728 -2.23 16.91 -32.19
N MET A 729 -2.14 16.75 -30.88
CA MET A 729 -0.96 16.16 -30.24
C MET A 729 -0.97 14.65 -30.44
N HIS A 730 -0.56 14.20 -31.62
CA HIS A 730 -0.31 12.78 -31.85
C HIS A 730 0.93 12.36 -31.05
N MET A 731 0.75 11.48 -30.06
CA MET A 731 1.85 10.67 -29.52
C MET A 731 2.53 10.00 -30.71
N SER A 732 3.83 10.23 -30.91
CA SER A 732 4.55 9.62 -32.04
C SER A 732 4.50 8.09 -31.93
N GLU A 733 4.36 7.37 -33.05
CA GLU A 733 4.37 5.90 -33.06
C GLU A 733 5.63 5.29 -32.42
N GLU A 734 6.72 6.06 -32.31
CA GLU A 734 8.00 5.66 -31.71
C GLU A 734 8.23 6.19 -30.28
N GLY A 735 7.30 6.98 -29.72
CA GLY A 735 7.43 7.64 -28.42
C GLY A 735 6.09 7.70 -27.67
N GLY A 736 5.88 6.76 -26.75
CA GLY A 736 4.68 6.68 -25.93
C GLY A 736 4.87 5.87 -24.66
N ILE A 737 3.84 5.88 -23.80
CA ILE A 737 3.85 5.18 -22.50
C ILE A 737 3.75 3.68 -22.77
N GLU A 738 4.82 2.95 -22.45
CA GLU A 738 4.87 1.49 -22.63
C GLU A 738 4.29 0.76 -21.41
N THR A 739 4.41 1.37 -20.23
CA THR A 739 3.91 0.83 -18.96
C THR A 739 3.11 1.88 -18.19
N LEU A 740 1.90 1.52 -17.80
CA LEU A 740 1.03 2.34 -16.97
C LEU A 740 0.66 1.57 -15.70
N ALA A 741 0.91 2.15 -14.55
CA ALA A 741 0.39 1.66 -13.28
C ALA A 741 -0.59 2.68 -12.68
N LEU A 742 -1.79 2.24 -12.34
CA LEU A 742 -2.83 3.05 -11.72
C LEU A 742 -3.15 2.46 -10.36
N SER A 743 -3.14 3.28 -9.31
CA SER A 743 -3.66 2.91 -8.00
C SER A 743 -4.77 3.88 -7.65
N THR A 744 -5.94 3.37 -7.24
CA THR A 744 -7.12 4.14 -6.80
C THR A 744 -7.73 3.53 -5.55
N GLU A 745 -8.22 4.36 -4.62
CA GLU A 745 -8.78 3.88 -3.36
C GLU A 745 -10.05 3.05 -3.60
N ALA A 746 -10.95 3.53 -4.47
CA ALA A 746 -12.19 2.85 -4.83
C ALA A 746 -12.36 2.72 -6.35
N ALA A 747 -12.94 1.60 -6.78
CA ALA A 747 -13.41 1.37 -8.15
C ALA A 747 -14.93 1.55 -8.20
N ASN A 748 -15.40 2.79 -8.12
CA ASN A 748 -16.80 3.08 -8.43
C ASN A 748 -17.01 3.11 -9.97
N GLU A 749 -18.27 3.13 -10.42
CA GLU A 749 -18.60 3.10 -11.85
C GLU A 749 -17.99 4.27 -12.64
N GLU A 750 -17.86 5.44 -11.99
CA GLU A 750 -17.26 6.64 -12.59
C GLU A 750 -15.75 6.48 -12.78
N THR A 751 -15.03 6.01 -11.75
CA THR A 751 -13.59 5.73 -11.81
C THR A 751 -13.28 4.64 -12.83
N ILE A 752 -14.08 3.57 -12.87
CA ILE A 752 -13.97 2.51 -13.89
C ILE A 752 -14.14 3.11 -15.29
N SER A 753 -15.18 3.91 -15.50
CA SER A 753 -15.44 4.56 -16.79
C SER A 753 -14.30 5.50 -17.19
N THR A 754 -13.72 6.20 -16.22
CA THR A 754 -12.57 7.09 -16.39
C THR A 754 -11.33 6.32 -16.81
N ILE A 755 -10.99 5.23 -16.11
CA ILE A 755 -9.86 4.37 -16.45
C ILE A 755 -10.02 3.81 -17.87
N LEU A 756 -11.20 3.28 -18.21
CA LEU A 756 -11.45 2.76 -19.55
C LEU A 756 -11.35 3.84 -20.63
N ALA A 757 -11.84 5.06 -20.35
CA ALA A 757 -11.72 6.18 -21.26
C ALA A 757 -10.26 6.62 -21.45
N LEU A 758 -9.44 6.64 -20.39
CA LEU A 758 -8.00 6.87 -20.47
C LEU A 758 -7.29 5.77 -21.27
N LEU A 759 -7.61 4.50 -21.03
CA LEU A 759 -7.01 3.38 -21.77
C LEU A 759 -7.33 3.44 -23.25
N ARG A 760 -8.56 3.83 -23.65
CA ARG A 760 -8.93 4.03 -25.07
C ARG A 760 -8.07 5.08 -25.78
N GLN A 761 -7.43 5.97 -25.03
CA GLN A 761 -6.52 6.97 -25.59
C GLN A 761 -5.07 6.47 -25.65
N LEU A 762 -4.65 5.63 -24.71
CA LEU A 762 -3.26 5.19 -24.54
C LEU A 762 -2.97 3.79 -25.12
N HIS A 763 -3.99 3.05 -25.55
CA HIS A 763 -3.91 1.62 -25.89
C HIS A 763 -2.87 1.22 -26.97
N HIS A 764 -2.49 2.12 -27.87
CA HIS A 764 -1.66 1.79 -29.03
C HIS A 764 -0.20 1.50 -28.66
N SER A 765 0.33 2.18 -27.63
CA SER A 765 1.72 2.03 -27.15
C SER A 765 1.86 1.17 -25.89
N LEU A 766 0.74 0.90 -25.21
CA LEU A 766 0.75 0.20 -23.93
C LEU A 766 1.05 -1.29 -24.07
N THR A 767 2.09 -1.75 -23.39
CA THR A 767 2.52 -3.16 -23.34
C THR A 767 2.38 -3.77 -21.95
N SER A 768 2.32 -2.94 -20.91
CA SER A 768 2.21 -3.35 -19.52
C SER A 768 1.19 -2.46 -18.79
N LEU A 769 0.24 -3.08 -18.10
CA LEU A 769 -0.80 -2.39 -17.33
C LEU A 769 -0.91 -3.01 -15.95
N SER A 770 -0.83 -2.16 -14.93
CA SER A 770 -1.13 -2.52 -13.55
C SER A 770 -2.27 -1.65 -13.03
N VAL A 771 -3.32 -2.25 -12.44
CA VAL A 771 -4.42 -1.52 -11.81
C VAL A 771 -4.67 -2.06 -10.42
N TYR A 772 -4.40 -1.22 -9.41
CA TYR A 772 -4.56 -1.55 -8.00
C TYR A 772 -5.75 -0.80 -7.41
N VAL A 773 -6.65 -1.55 -6.77
CA VAL A 773 -7.83 -1.04 -6.07
C VAL A 773 -7.87 -1.59 -4.65
N TRP A 774 -8.04 -0.70 -3.67
CA TRP A 774 -7.89 -1.03 -2.25
C TRP A 774 -9.22 -1.37 -1.55
N MET A 775 -10.31 -0.66 -1.86
CA MET A 775 -11.57 -0.78 -1.12
C MET A 775 -12.64 -1.63 -1.82
N ASN A 776 -12.65 -1.65 -3.17
CA ASN A 776 -13.70 -2.30 -3.97
C ASN A 776 -13.13 -3.32 -4.96
N THR A 777 -14.02 -4.13 -5.55
CA THR A 777 -13.64 -5.12 -6.56
C THR A 777 -13.75 -4.60 -8.00
N LEU A 778 -12.81 -5.01 -8.85
CA LEU A 778 -12.84 -4.82 -10.29
C LEU A 778 -13.74 -5.88 -10.93
N SER A 779 -14.79 -5.48 -11.63
CA SER A 779 -15.79 -6.40 -12.17
C SER A 779 -15.34 -7.09 -13.47
N SER A 780 -15.90 -8.27 -13.75
CA SER A 780 -15.67 -9.02 -15.00
C SER A 780 -15.85 -8.19 -16.29
N PRO A 781 -16.90 -7.34 -16.44
CA PRO A 781 -17.03 -6.46 -17.60
C PRO A 781 -15.85 -5.51 -17.80
N PHE A 782 -15.27 -4.96 -16.72
CA PHE A 782 -14.12 -4.08 -16.79
C PHE A 782 -12.89 -4.80 -17.36
N VAL A 783 -12.63 -6.03 -16.92
CA VAL A 783 -11.52 -6.84 -17.44
C VAL A 783 -11.73 -7.16 -18.93
N SER A 784 -12.95 -7.50 -19.32
CA SER A 784 -13.31 -7.72 -20.73
C SER A 784 -13.06 -6.47 -21.59
N ASP A 785 -13.44 -5.29 -21.09
CA ASP A 785 -13.18 -4.02 -21.77
C ASP A 785 -11.67 -3.76 -21.93
N ILE A 786 -10.85 -4.01 -20.89
CA ILE A 786 -9.38 -3.90 -20.98
C ILE A 786 -8.84 -4.78 -22.11
N LEU A 787 -9.24 -6.05 -22.15
CA LEU A 787 -8.78 -7.01 -23.17
C LEU A 787 -9.19 -6.61 -24.59
N SER A 788 -10.34 -5.94 -24.75
CA SER A 788 -10.81 -5.45 -26.04
C SER A 788 -10.07 -4.19 -26.52
N ILE A 789 -9.71 -3.31 -25.58
CA ILE A 789 -9.07 -2.00 -25.83
C ILE A 789 -7.56 -2.18 -26.06
N CYS A 790 -6.87 -2.90 -25.17
CA CYS A 790 -5.41 -2.99 -25.09
C CYS A 790 -4.85 -4.24 -25.78
N GLN A 791 -4.89 -4.28 -27.11
CA GLN A 791 -4.52 -5.47 -27.91
C GLN A 791 -3.01 -5.79 -27.92
N ASN A 792 -2.16 -4.81 -27.60
CA ASN A 792 -0.70 -4.96 -27.54
C ASN A 792 -0.18 -5.36 -26.16
N LEU A 793 -1.08 -5.59 -25.21
CA LEU A 793 -0.73 -5.86 -23.82
C LEU A 793 -0.05 -7.22 -23.67
N ARG A 794 1.10 -7.23 -23.00
CA ARG A 794 1.90 -8.42 -22.67
C ARG A 794 1.93 -8.70 -21.18
N PHE A 795 1.79 -7.67 -20.36
CA PHE A 795 1.76 -7.78 -18.91
C PHE A 795 0.47 -7.14 -18.39
N LEU A 796 -0.29 -7.89 -17.59
CA LEU A 796 -1.49 -7.42 -16.93
C LEU A 796 -1.44 -7.82 -15.46
N ASP A 797 -1.53 -6.84 -14.58
CA ASP A 797 -1.56 -7.01 -13.12
C ASP A 797 -2.78 -6.26 -12.57
N LEU A 798 -3.66 -6.98 -11.89
CA LEU A 798 -4.90 -6.43 -11.34
C LEU A 798 -5.06 -6.87 -9.89
N SER A 799 -5.47 -5.95 -9.02
CA SER A 799 -5.87 -6.29 -7.64
C SER A 799 -7.36 -6.20 -7.41
N SER A 800 -7.84 -6.98 -6.43
CA SER A 800 -9.23 -7.02 -6.00
C SER A 800 -10.18 -7.35 -7.14
N VAL A 801 -9.94 -8.42 -7.91
CA VAL A 801 -10.73 -8.73 -9.12
C VAL A 801 -11.88 -9.68 -8.83
N GLU A 802 -13.09 -9.37 -9.28
CA GLU A 802 -14.25 -10.26 -9.23
C GLU A 802 -14.64 -10.71 -10.65
N LEU A 803 -14.40 -12.00 -10.92
CA LEU A 803 -14.61 -12.62 -12.23
C LEU A 803 -15.81 -13.56 -12.19
N GLU A 804 -16.74 -13.36 -13.13
CA GLU A 804 -17.84 -14.31 -13.35
C GLU A 804 -17.31 -15.63 -13.97
N SER A 805 -16.35 -15.51 -14.88
CA SER A 805 -15.66 -16.65 -15.50
C SER A 805 -14.32 -16.22 -16.09
N PHE A 806 -13.36 -17.13 -16.14
CA PHE A 806 -12.11 -16.97 -16.90
C PHE A 806 -12.29 -17.20 -18.41
N ASP A 807 -13.49 -17.61 -18.85
CA ASP A 807 -13.79 -17.79 -20.27
C ASP A 807 -13.48 -16.52 -21.08
N LEU A 808 -13.62 -15.33 -20.48
CA LEU A 808 -13.26 -14.06 -21.13
C LEU A 808 -11.79 -14.01 -21.57
N PHE A 809 -10.87 -14.61 -20.81
CA PHE A 809 -9.46 -14.70 -21.21
C PHE A 809 -9.30 -15.73 -22.32
N VAL A 810 -9.90 -16.91 -22.16
CA VAL A 810 -9.83 -18.00 -23.16
C VAL A 810 -10.35 -17.52 -24.51
N ASP A 811 -11.53 -16.92 -24.53
CA ASP A 811 -12.16 -16.35 -25.71
C ASP A 811 -11.28 -15.26 -26.35
N ALA A 812 -10.67 -14.39 -25.56
CA ALA A 812 -9.78 -13.35 -26.07
C ALA A 812 -8.46 -13.91 -26.65
N TYR A 813 -7.90 -14.96 -26.05
CA TYR A 813 -6.74 -15.67 -26.61
C TYR A 813 -7.09 -16.40 -27.91
N ASP A 814 -8.25 -17.06 -27.96
CA ASP A 814 -8.71 -17.80 -29.13
C ASP A 814 -9.10 -16.86 -30.29
N ALA A 815 -9.66 -15.70 -29.98
CA ALA A 815 -9.91 -14.62 -30.94
C ALA A 815 -8.61 -13.95 -31.43
N GLY A 816 -7.48 -14.16 -30.74
CA GLY A 816 -6.19 -13.53 -31.05
C GLY A 816 -6.14 -12.04 -30.70
N THR A 817 -7.03 -11.56 -29.84
CA THR A 817 -7.02 -10.17 -29.33
C THR A 817 -6.17 -10.03 -28.07
N CYS A 818 -5.92 -11.14 -27.36
CA CYS A 818 -5.08 -11.18 -26.16
C CYS A 818 -3.69 -11.75 -26.47
N HIS A 819 -2.64 -11.02 -26.08
CA HIS A 819 -1.23 -11.41 -26.21
C HIS A 819 -0.49 -11.40 -24.87
N ILE A 820 -1.23 -11.45 -23.77
CA ILE A 820 -0.68 -11.38 -22.41
C ILE A 820 0.22 -12.59 -22.17
N GLN A 821 1.46 -12.33 -21.82
CA GLN A 821 2.46 -13.34 -21.46
C GLN A 821 2.56 -13.48 -19.94
N SER A 822 2.25 -12.42 -19.21
CA SER A 822 2.35 -12.36 -17.75
C SER A 822 1.07 -11.81 -17.17
N LEU A 823 0.39 -12.63 -16.37
CA LEU A 823 -0.90 -12.31 -15.76
C LEU A 823 -0.83 -12.44 -14.24
N ALA A 824 -1.00 -11.34 -13.52
CA ALA A 824 -1.20 -11.31 -12.07
C ALA A 824 -2.64 -10.92 -11.74
N LEU A 825 -3.27 -11.73 -10.90
CA LEU A 825 -4.58 -11.45 -10.34
C LEU A 825 -4.47 -11.59 -8.82
N HIS A 826 -4.52 -10.45 -8.13
CA HIS A 826 -4.46 -10.36 -6.68
C HIS A 826 -5.86 -10.25 -6.08
N SER A 827 -6.07 -10.89 -4.93
CA SER A 827 -7.38 -10.95 -4.26
C SER A 827 -8.54 -11.33 -5.21
N VAL A 828 -8.35 -12.34 -6.05
CA VAL A 828 -9.33 -12.76 -7.06
C VAL A 828 -10.52 -13.49 -6.43
N ARG A 829 -11.74 -13.09 -6.80
CA ARG A 829 -13.00 -13.75 -6.44
C ARG A 829 -13.62 -14.35 -7.68
N VAL A 830 -13.70 -15.68 -7.70
CA VAL A 830 -14.21 -16.46 -8.83
C VAL A 830 -14.72 -17.80 -8.32
N GLU A 831 -15.73 -18.37 -8.98
CA GLU A 831 -16.19 -19.71 -8.62
C GLU A 831 -15.07 -20.74 -8.89
N ASN A 832 -14.79 -21.61 -7.91
CA ASN A 832 -13.72 -22.59 -8.00
C ASN A 832 -13.82 -23.53 -9.22
N THR A 833 -15.05 -23.81 -9.68
CA THR A 833 -15.31 -24.60 -10.89
C THR A 833 -14.81 -23.88 -12.16
N LYS A 834 -14.96 -22.55 -12.22
CA LYS A 834 -14.54 -21.69 -13.32
C LYS A 834 -13.02 -21.50 -13.37
N LEU A 835 -12.39 -21.36 -12.21
CA LEU A 835 -10.92 -21.40 -12.14
C LEU A 835 -10.39 -22.76 -12.63
N ALA A 836 -11.02 -23.88 -12.25
CA ALA A 836 -10.61 -25.20 -12.73
C ALA A 836 -10.79 -25.35 -14.26
N GLU A 837 -11.83 -24.79 -14.85
CA GLU A 837 -12.01 -24.76 -16.32
C GLU A 837 -10.85 -24.03 -17.02
N PHE A 838 -10.43 -22.87 -16.49
CA PHE A 838 -9.27 -22.14 -17.00
C PHE A 838 -7.96 -22.92 -16.86
N VAL A 839 -7.73 -23.54 -15.71
CA VAL A 839 -6.54 -24.37 -15.48
C VAL A 839 -6.51 -25.57 -16.44
N ARG A 840 -7.67 -26.16 -16.77
CA ARG A 840 -7.76 -27.20 -17.80
C ARG A 840 -7.48 -26.67 -19.21
N ALA A 841 -7.90 -25.44 -19.53
CA ALA A 841 -7.51 -24.80 -20.78
C ALA A 841 -5.99 -24.61 -20.86
N LEU A 842 -5.34 -24.20 -19.76
CA LEU A 842 -3.87 -24.13 -19.67
C LEU A 842 -3.20 -25.51 -19.72
N ALA A 843 -3.88 -26.58 -19.33
CA ALA A 843 -3.37 -27.95 -19.43
C ALA A 843 -3.40 -28.50 -20.87
N ASP A 844 -4.26 -27.99 -21.75
CA ASP A 844 -4.24 -28.34 -23.17
C ASP A 844 -3.12 -27.57 -23.91
N VAL A 845 -2.05 -28.29 -24.26
CA VAL A 845 -0.88 -27.75 -24.98
C VAL A 845 -1.25 -27.09 -26.32
N ASN A 846 -2.40 -27.46 -26.90
CA ASN A 846 -2.86 -26.88 -28.17
C ASN A 846 -3.71 -25.62 -27.98
N SER A 847 -4.13 -25.31 -26.77
CA SER A 847 -4.91 -24.11 -26.50
C SER A 847 -4.04 -22.85 -26.68
N ARG A 848 -4.66 -21.76 -27.14
CA ARG A 848 -3.96 -20.48 -27.25
C ARG A 848 -3.48 -19.95 -25.89
N PRO A 849 -4.27 -20.00 -24.81
CA PRO A 849 -3.80 -19.60 -23.48
C PRO A 849 -2.52 -20.34 -23.07
N ALA A 850 -2.46 -21.68 -23.24
CA ALA A 850 -1.28 -22.46 -22.87
C ALA A 850 -0.04 -22.10 -23.70
N GLN A 851 -0.22 -21.76 -24.98
CA GLN A 851 0.88 -21.43 -25.88
C GLN A 851 1.42 -20.01 -25.71
N VAL A 852 0.62 -19.07 -25.20
CA VAL A 852 0.99 -17.65 -25.10
C VAL A 852 1.37 -17.28 -23.67
N LEU A 853 0.60 -17.69 -22.66
CA LEU A 853 0.86 -17.38 -21.27
C LEU A 853 2.16 -18.04 -20.80
N ARG A 854 3.02 -17.26 -20.13
CA ARG A 854 4.33 -17.68 -19.61
C ARG A 854 4.39 -17.55 -18.10
N GLU A 855 3.69 -16.59 -17.53
CA GLU A 855 3.74 -16.28 -16.11
C GLU A 855 2.33 -16.06 -15.58
N LEU A 856 2.03 -16.70 -14.46
CA LEU A 856 0.73 -16.61 -13.80
C LEU A 856 0.95 -16.42 -12.30
N CYS A 857 0.35 -15.37 -11.74
CA CYS A 857 0.24 -15.16 -10.30
C CYS A 857 -1.24 -15.15 -9.92
N LEU A 858 -1.60 -15.99 -8.95
CA LEU A 858 -2.94 -16.09 -8.39
C LEU A 858 -2.87 -15.89 -6.89
N ASP A 859 -3.49 -14.81 -6.42
CA ASP A 859 -3.69 -14.54 -5.01
C ASP A 859 -5.19 -14.40 -4.75
N SER A 860 -5.70 -15.12 -3.75
CA SER A 860 -7.11 -15.10 -3.37
C SER A 860 -7.23 -14.73 -1.89
N VAL A 861 -8.03 -13.70 -1.61
CA VAL A 861 -8.28 -13.21 -0.25
C VAL A 861 -9.80 -13.17 -0.01
N GLY A 862 -10.29 -14.05 0.86
CA GLY A 862 -11.63 -13.98 1.45
C GLY A 862 -12.45 -15.27 1.42
N THR A 863 -13.44 -15.34 2.34
CA THR A 863 -14.24 -16.54 2.64
C THR A 863 -15.09 -17.09 1.48
N GLU A 864 -15.29 -16.33 0.41
CA GLU A 864 -15.95 -16.74 -0.83
C GLU A 864 -14.98 -16.55 -1.99
N GLY A 865 -14.16 -17.57 -2.28
CA GLY A 865 -13.17 -17.52 -3.35
C GLY A 865 -11.77 -18.03 -2.99
N GLU A 866 -11.52 -18.37 -1.72
CA GLU A 866 -10.30 -19.07 -1.29
C GLU A 866 -9.96 -20.26 -2.21
N LEU A 867 -8.68 -20.37 -2.56
CA LEU A 867 -8.18 -21.48 -3.37
C LEU A 867 -8.33 -22.77 -2.58
N VAL A 868 -9.29 -23.60 -2.98
CA VAL A 868 -9.52 -24.89 -2.32
C VAL A 868 -8.57 -25.96 -2.85
N GLU A 869 -8.49 -27.07 -2.12
CA GLU A 869 -7.72 -28.27 -2.46
C GLU A 869 -7.91 -28.71 -3.93
N THR A 870 -9.14 -28.65 -4.45
CA THR A 870 -9.44 -29.05 -5.84
C THR A 870 -8.78 -28.13 -6.87
N ASN A 871 -8.63 -26.84 -6.59
CA ASN A 871 -7.95 -25.92 -7.51
C ASN A 871 -6.45 -26.19 -7.54
N LEU A 872 -5.85 -26.45 -6.37
CA LEU A 872 -4.43 -26.78 -6.25
C LEU A 872 -4.09 -28.10 -6.95
N GLU A 873 -4.97 -29.11 -6.86
CA GLU A 873 -4.81 -30.37 -7.60
C GLU A 873 -4.85 -30.19 -9.11
N GLU A 874 -5.80 -29.39 -9.62
CA GLU A 874 -5.89 -29.09 -11.05
C GLU A 874 -4.65 -28.30 -11.53
N LEU A 875 -4.13 -27.37 -10.73
CA LEU A 875 -2.89 -26.64 -11.03
C LEU A 875 -1.69 -27.58 -11.12
N LEU A 876 -1.55 -28.51 -10.16
CA LEU A 876 -0.52 -29.56 -10.22
C LEU A 876 -0.67 -30.45 -11.46
N GLN A 877 -1.90 -30.81 -11.82
CA GLN A 877 -2.16 -31.59 -13.03
C GLN A 877 -1.76 -30.80 -14.29
N MET A 878 -2.08 -29.51 -14.35
CA MET A 878 -1.67 -28.61 -15.43
C MET A 878 -0.14 -28.53 -15.53
N LEU A 879 0.57 -28.37 -14.42
CA LEU A 879 2.04 -28.33 -14.39
C LEU A 879 2.70 -29.63 -14.93
N ASN A 880 2.03 -30.77 -14.86
CA ASN A 880 2.55 -32.02 -15.42
C ASN A 880 2.55 -32.05 -16.95
N VAL A 881 1.66 -31.29 -17.60
CA VAL A 881 1.41 -31.40 -19.05
C VAL A 881 1.75 -30.12 -19.82
N ASN A 882 1.59 -28.95 -19.20
CA ASN A 882 1.90 -27.67 -19.83
C ASN A 882 3.43 -27.55 -19.99
N PRO A 883 3.99 -27.35 -21.19
CA PRO A 883 5.43 -27.23 -21.39
C PRO A 883 5.93 -25.77 -21.46
N TRP A 884 5.03 -24.79 -21.35
CA TRP A 884 5.30 -23.41 -21.72
C TRP A 884 5.31 -22.44 -20.54
N LEU A 885 4.55 -22.73 -19.48
CA LEU A 885 4.47 -21.90 -18.28
C LEU A 885 5.80 -21.92 -17.53
N GLN A 886 6.46 -20.76 -17.48
CA GLN A 886 7.77 -20.52 -16.90
C GLN A 886 7.70 -20.06 -15.45
N TYR A 887 6.61 -19.40 -15.05
CA TYR A 887 6.43 -18.89 -13.70
C TYR A 887 5.01 -19.15 -13.22
N LEU A 888 4.87 -19.74 -12.05
CA LEU A 888 3.62 -19.87 -11.34
C LEU A 888 3.81 -19.46 -9.89
N GLU A 889 3.02 -18.50 -9.42
CA GLU A 889 2.95 -18.10 -8.02
C GLU A 889 1.50 -18.21 -7.56
N VAL A 890 1.30 -18.84 -6.42
CA VAL A 890 -0.03 -19.11 -5.86
C VAL A 890 0.00 -18.81 -4.38
N HIS A 891 -0.83 -17.88 -3.93
CA HIS A 891 -1.00 -17.60 -2.51
C HIS A 891 -2.17 -18.41 -1.96
N VAL A 892 -1.93 -19.16 -0.89
CA VAL A 892 -2.90 -20.08 -0.26
C VAL A 892 -2.99 -19.84 1.24
N ASP A 893 -4.07 -20.31 1.84
CA ASP A 893 -4.19 -20.32 3.29
C ASP A 893 -3.12 -21.20 3.96
N ASP A 894 -2.72 -20.80 5.16
CA ASP A 894 -1.75 -21.50 6.01
C ASP A 894 -2.13 -22.99 6.26
N GLU A 895 -3.42 -23.34 6.22
CA GLU A 895 -3.86 -24.73 6.39
C GLU A 895 -3.51 -25.63 5.19
N LEU A 896 -3.51 -25.08 3.97
CA LEU A 896 -3.26 -25.84 2.74
C LEU A 896 -1.78 -25.88 2.38
N HIS A 897 -1.03 -24.83 2.72
CA HIS A 897 0.38 -24.69 2.35
C HIS A 897 1.24 -25.93 2.69
N PRO A 898 1.23 -26.48 3.93
CA PRO A 898 2.06 -27.66 4.28
C PRO A 898 1.72 -28.93 3.48
N THR A 899 0.51 -29.04 2.95
CA THR A 899 0.05 -30.21 2.19
C THR A 899 0.52 -30.17 0.73
N PHE A 900 0.67 -28.97 0.17
CA PHE A 900 0.90 -28.76 -1.25
C PHE A 900 2.30 -28.26 -1.59
N VAL A 901 3.00 -27.59 -0.67
CA VAL A 901 4.31 -26.96 -0.94
C VAL A 901 5.30 -27.93 -1.58
N ASP A 902 5.55 -29.10 -0.98
CA ASP A 902 6.47 -30.11 -1.50
C ASP A 902 6.11 -30.58 -2.92
N ARG A 903 4.81 -30.61 -3.23
CA ARG A 903 4.29 -31.07 -4.53
C ARG A 903 4.48 -30.01 -5.61
N PHE A 904 4.29 -28.73 -5.27
CA PHE A 904 4.58 -27.62 -6.16
C PHE A 904 6.09 -27.44 -6.37
N GLU A 905 6.88 -27.51 -5.30
CA GLU A 905 8.36 -27.47 -5.35
C GLU A 905 8.94 -28.60 -6.21
N ALA A 906 8.30 -29.77 -6.26
CA ALA A 906 8.72 -30.85 -7.16
C ALA A 906 8.64 -30.46 -8.65
N HIS A 907 7.98 -29.36 -9.02
CA HIS A 907 7.94 -28.79 -10.37
C HIS A 907 8.83 -27.55 -10.54
N ASP A 908 9.37 -27.00 -9.47
CA ASP A 908 10.32 -25.88 -9.49
C ASP A 908 11.65 -26.30 -10.13
N GLU A 909 12.34 -25.34 -10.73
CA GLU A 909 13.62 -25.47 -11.45
C GLU A 909 13.66 -26.49 -12.60
N LYS A 910 12.52 -27.09 -12.98
CA LYS A 910 12.44 -28.04 -14.10
C LYS A 910 12.67 -27.33 -15.43
N TRP A 911 13.57 -27.89 -16.24
CA TRP A 911 13.82 -27.41 -17.59
C TRP A 911 12.63 -27.65 -18.51
N LEU A 912 12.18 -26.57 -19.15
CA LEU A 912 11.11 -26.60 -20.13
C LEU A 912 11.66 -26.91 -21.51
N PRO A 913 10.93 -27.69 -22.33
CA PRO A 913 11.34 -27.99 -23.69
C PRO A 913 11.21 -26.72 -24.53
N VAL A 914 12.35 -26.04 -24.72
CA VAL A 914 12.61 -25.01 -25.73
C VAL A 914 11.54 -23.91 -25.76
N ALA A 915 11.75 -22.83 -24.99
CA ALA A 915 11.12 -21.56 -25.34
C ALA A 915 11.58 -21.23 -26.77
N ALA A 916 10.62 -21.00 -27.69
CA ALA A 916 10.90 -20.67 -29.08
C ALA A 916 11.54 -19.27 -29.25
N GLU A 917 12.50 -18.93 -28.39
CA GLU A 917 13.33 -17.76 -28.56
C GLU A 917 14.26 -17.97 -29.74
N ARG A 918 14.49 -16.88 -30.49
CA ARG A 918 15.46 -16.88 -31.56
C ARG A 918 16.82 -17.23 -30.96
N LEU A 919 17.48 -18.27 -31.48
CA LEU A 919 18.87 -18.61 -31.12
C LEU A 919 19.70 -17.33 -30.99
N SER A 920 20.46 -17.22 -29.90
CA SER A 920 21.33 -16.07 -29.67
C SER A 920 22.28 -15.86 -30.85
N ILE A 921 22.78 -14.64 -31.01
CA ILE A 921 23.75 -14.34 -32.07
C ILE A 921 25.00 -15.21 -31.89
N GLU A 922 25.39 -15.47 -30.65
CA GLU A 922 26.50 -16.33 -30.25
C GLU A 922 26.25 -17.77 -30.70
N SER A 923 25.07 -18.35 -30.43
CA SER A 923 24.71 -19.70 -30.87
C SER A 923 24.64 -19.80 -32.39
N LYS A 924 24.10 -18.76 -33.06
CA LYS A 924 24.09 -18.66 -34.53
C LYS A 924 25.51 -18.58 -35.10
N LEU A 925 26.40 -17.79 -34.50
CA LEU A 925 27.79 -17.64 -34.93
C LEU A 925 28.61 -18.90 -34.65
N ALA A 926 28.41 -19.55 -33.51
CA ALA A 926 29.03 -20.83 -33.17
C ALA A 926 28.60 -21.91 -34.16
N PHE A 927 27.31 -22.01 -34.45
CA PHE A 927 26.78 -22.92 -35.47
C PHE A 927 27.35 -22.59 -36.87
N LEU A 928 27.38 -21.33 -37.27
CA LEU A 928 27.97 -20.93 -38.55
C LEU A 928 29.48 -21.23 -38.61
N SER A 929 30.21 -21.12 -37.50
CA SER A 929 31.64 -21.41 -37.44
C SER A 929 31.94 -22.90 -37.67
N THR A 930 31.11 -23.79 -37.14
CA THR A 930 31.26 -25.25 -37.34
C THR A 930 30.88 -25.65 -38.77
N VAL A 931 29.87 -24.99 -39.36
CA VAL A 931 29.46 -25.22 -40.75
C VAL A 931 30.48 -24.68 -41.76
N GLN A 932 31.08 -23.51 -41.52
CA GLN A 932 32.02 -22.85 -42.43
C GLN A 932 33.47 -23.37 -42.37
N SER A 933 33.88 -24.04 -41.28
CA SER A 933 35.24 -24.60 -41.11
C SER A 933 35.60 -25.71 -42.12
N THR A 934 34.64 -26.18 -42.92
CA THR A 934 34.82 -27.24 -43.92
C THR A 934 35.60 -26.82 -45.18
N LYS A 935 36.09 -25.57 -45.27
CA LYS A 935 36.87 -25.08 -46.43
C LYS A 935 38.28 -25.67 -46.59
N PHE A 936 38.75 -26.56 -45.71
CA PHE A 936 40.12 -27.10 -45.76
C PHE A 936 40.31 -28.48 -46.40
N GLN A 937 39.27 -29.12 -46.96
CA GLN A 937 39.46 -30.35 -47.75
C GLN A 937 38.82 -30.21 -49.13
N ARG A 938 39.66 -29.80 -50.09
CA ARG A 938 39.31 -29.47 -51.48
C ARG A 938 39.03 -30.68 -52.38
N THR A 939 38.81 -31.86 -51.78
CA THR A 939 38.51 -33.08 -52.53
C THR A 939 37.45 -33.84 -51.75
N GLN A 940 36.21 -33.75 -52.24
CA GLN A 940 35.07 -34.59 -51.86
C GLN A 940 34.32 -34.18 -50.59
N THR A 941 33.48 -33.14 -50.67
CA THR A 941 32.47 -32.86 -49.64
C THR A 941 31.22 -32.24 -50.27
N GLN A 942 30.15 -33.05 -50.38
CA GLN A 942 28.80 -32.50 -50.22
C GLN A 942 28.82 -31.66 -48.95
N SER A 943 28.28 -30.44 -49.01
CA SER A 943 28.08 -29.58 -47.84
C SER A 943 27.62 -30.42 -46.65
N VAL A 944 28.21 -30.27 -45.47
CA VAL A 944 27.75 -30.97 -44.25
C VAL A 944 26.26 -30.70 -44.01
N MET A 945 25.76 -29.53 -44.42
CA MET A 945 24.33 -29.19 -44.40
C MET A 945 23.48 -30.00 -45.39
N ALA A 946 24.05 -30.52 -46.47
CA ALA A 946 23.36 -31.42 -47.39
C ALA A 946 23.31 -32.88 -46.88
N ARG A 947 23.97 -33.19 -45.76
CA ARG A 947 24.02 -34.52 -45.13
C ARG A 947 23.31 -34.58 -43.78
N LEU A 948 23.08 -33.44 -43.14
CA LEU A 948 22.26 -33.35 -41.94
C LEU A 948 20.80 -33.35 -42.41
N ASP A 949 20.01 -34.32 -41.94
CA ASP A 949 18.58 -34.30 -42.22
C ASP A 949 17.91 -33.17 -41.41
N ASP A 950 16.74 -32.70 -41.86
CA ASP A 950 16.00 -31.62 -41.22
C ASP A 950 15.68 -31.93 -39.74
N ARG A 951 15.47 -33.19 -39.38
CA ARG A 951 15.20 -33.63 -38.01
C ARG A 951 16.45 -33.58 -37.12
N VAL A 952 17.63 -33.88 -37.63
CA VAL A 952 18.91 -33.73 -36.91
C VAL A 952 19.21 -32.25 -36.71
N LEU A 953 18.96 -31.42 -37.73
CA LEU A 953 19.07 -29.96 -37.61
C LEU A 953 18.10 -29.42 -36.56
N THR A 954 16.83 -29.85 -36.58
CA THR A 954 15.85 -29.50 -35.56
C THR A 954 16.33 -29.91 -34.16
N LEU A 955 16.80 -31.14 -33.96
CA LEU A 955 17.31 -31.60 -32.66
C LEU A 955 18.53 -30.82 -32.18
N VAL A 956 19.44 -30.45 -33.09
CA VAL A 956 20.62 -29.64 -32.76
C VAL A 956 20.21 -28.22 -32.38
N LEU A 957 19.26 -27.62 -33.10
CA LEU A 957 18.76 -26.28 -32.80
C LEU A 957 17.87 -26.26 -31.56
N GLU A 958 17.10 -27.32 -31.30
CA GLU A 958 16.36 -27.55 -30.05
C GLU A 958 17.33 -27.69 -28.88
N TYR A 959 18.42 -28.45 -29.04
CA TYR A 959 19.45 -28.59 -28.01
C TYR A 959 20.25 -27.29 -27.79
N ALA A 960 20.46 -26.50 -28.86
CA ALA A 960 21.18 -25.24 -28.79
C ALA A 960 20.28 -24.04 -28.42
N ALA A 961 18.97 -24.24 -28.38
CA ALA A 961 18.04 -23.23 -27.91
C ALA A 961 18.20 -23.03 -26.41
N THR A 962 18.08 -21.79 -25.95
CA THR A 962 18.12 -21.47 -24.54
C THR A 962 16.93 -22.15 -23.87
N ALA A 963 17.19 -23.19 -23.08
CA ALA A 963 16.15 -23.80 -22.28
C ALA A 963 15.75 -22.81 -21.17
N ALA A 964 14.44 -22.68 -20.92
CA ALA A 964 13.94 -21.91 -19.78
C ALA A 964 13.77 -22.87 -18.59
N GLN A 965 14.08 -22.42 -17.39
CA GLN A 965 13.68 -23.13 -16.18
C GLN A 965 12.30 -22.67 -15.76
N ARG A 966 11.46 -23.62 -15.37
CA ARG A 966 10.20 -23.33 -14.69
C ARG A 966 10.49 -22.92 -13.26
N HIS A 967 9.72 -21.94 -12.79
CA HIS A 967 9.68 -21.51 -11.42
C HIS A 967 8.28 -21.65 -10.86
N VAL A 968 8.16 -22.27 -9.68
CA VAL A 968 6.87 -22.56 -9.05
C VAL A 968 6.93 -22.21 -7.57
N TYR A 969 6.08 -21.29 -7.14
CA TYR A 969 5.99 -20.82 -5.76
C TYR A 969 4.58 -21.02 -5.22
N LEU A 970 4.51 -21.53 -4.00
CA LEU A 970 3.31 -21.60 -3.18
C LEU A 970 3.61 -20.78 -1.93
N GLU A 971 2.91 -19.66 -1.76
CA GLU A 971 3.12 -18.75 -0.63
C GLU A 971 1.89 -18.74 0.29
N ILE A 972 2.09 -18.35 1.55
CA ILE A 972 1.00 -18.17 2.52
C ILE A 972 0.50 -16.72 2.41
N VAL A 973 -0.82 -16.54 2.33
CA VAL A 973 -1.49 -15.21 2.33
C VAL A 973 -1.24 -14.45 3.63
#